data_AF-U5ELP1-F1
#
_entry.id   AF-U5ELP1-F1
#
_cell.length_a   1.000
_cell.length_b   1.000
_cell.length_c   1.000
_cell.angle_alpha   90.00
_cell.angle_beta   90.00
_cell.angle_gamma   90.00
#
_symmetry.space_group_name_H-M   'P 1'
#
loop_
_entity.id
_entity.type
_entity.pdbx_description
1 polymer ?
#
loop_
_entity_poly.entity_id
_entity_poly.type
_entity_poly.pdbx_seq_one_letter_code
_entity_poly.pdbx_strand_id
1 'polypeptide(L)'
;MFDTVTAQLTARADDPNPAIRTAERTWSWRDYIARARRVAAAVLALADPARPVHVGLLLGNTPDMLVALAAGALGGYVVVGINDTRRGAGLARDIARADIQILLVDPEHRELLNGLDLPGVRVVETGTEAWSARIATAGPLTPHTVPTAADTFLLIFTSGTSGDPKPVRLAHMMVPFAGPPLVDRFGLGPDDVCYLSMPLFHSAAILGGFSVALASGATMVPARFSASTFLSDLRRYGITYLNYVGKPLAYVLATPERPDDADNPLRVAFGNEASDRDIADFARRFGCTVWDGFGSTELAVIITREPGTPPGSVGKGYPGVAVYDPDTVTECAPAEFDADGTLTNPAAAIGELVNTTGAGLFGGYYNDDAATAERLRHGCYWTGDLAYRDTEGWLYLAGRTADWLRVDGENLAAGPIERVLQRLPALSRVAVYGVPDGRVGDAVMAALVLRDDATLTPAELTEFLAAQRDLSPKAWPRYVRLAADLPATATNKILKRVLKAEGPTAGDGVLWHRPDRAAEYHAVADPSSHSLDRPPASRAQEVPVSSPTALPAGLDFSDPALWADRTPAAEFALLRKTAPVWWNSQTDDRCVPHADGGFWVVSRHEDVRAVSRDPRLFSAETKGSVVRFPGTVTGDAFESTKALLLNMDPPKHSQLRRIISRGFTPRAVEALRGALADRAEAIVRAARASGGGDFVDQVARELPLQAIAELFGVPQADRHRLFDWSNQMLNFDDPEYGDPIEATAGLLGYAWQLAETRRLDPGDDLVSTLVTADIDGEALTSDEFGFFVILLTIAGNETARNATTHGMKAFLDHPDQWALFKETRPRTAADEIVRWATPVIAFQRTATEDTELGGRPIRAGDRVAMFYSSANYDETAFADPFTFDILRDPNPHLGFGGTGPHYCLGANLARLQLELIFGAIADVMPHLRQVGEPQRLRSSFINGIKHWPVRYE
;
A
#
# COMPACT_ATOMS: atom_id res chain seq x y z
N MET A 1 45.45 -6.05 10.38
CA MET A 1 44.03 -5.68 10.37
C MET A 1 43.95 -4.22 10.77
N PHE A 2 43.10 -3.41 10.14
CA PHE A 2 42.92 -2.01 10.55
C PHE A 2 41.99 -1.95 11.75
N ASP A 3 42.27 -1.08 12.71
CA ASP A 3 41.44 -0.96 13.93
C ASP A 3 40.19 -0.09 13.69
N THR A 4 40.20 0.77 12.67
CA THR A 4 39.10 1.69 12.35
C THR A 4 38.88 1.85 10.85
N VAL A 5 37.64 2.17 10.45
CA VAL A 5 37.30 2.58 9.07
C VAL A 5 38.17 3.74 8.61
N THR A 6 38.47 4.69 9.50
CA THR A 6 39.30 5.86 9.23
C THR A 6 40.71 5.48 8.82
N ALA A 7 41.34 4.53 9.53
CA ALA A 7 42.66 4.01 9.19
C ALA A 7 42.63 3.28 7.84
N GLN A 8 41.60 2.47 7.59
CA GLN A 8 41.41 1.73 6.35
C GLN A 8 41.24 2.67 5.14
N LEU A 9 40.40 3.70 5.25
CA LEU A 9 40.25 4.73 4.22
C LEU A 9 41.53 5.54 4.02
N THR A 10 42.24 5.90 5.11
CA THR A 10 43.48 6.68 5.01
C THR A 10 44.57 5.91 4.27
N ALA A 11 44.66 4.59 4.46
CA ALA A 11 45.62 3.75 3.74
C ALA A 11 45.39 3.72 2.21
N ARG A 12 44.18 4.08 1.75
CA ARG A 12 43.80 4.16 0.33
C ARG A 12 43.96 5.56 -0.27
N ALA A 13 44.39 6.56 0.51
CA ALA A 13 44.36 7.96 0.09
C ALA A 13 45.18 8.28 -1.17
N ASP A 14 46.20 7.48 -1.45
CA ASP A 14 47.07 7.66 -2.62
C ASP A 14 46.84 6.62 -3.73
N ASP A 15 45.90 5.69 -3.53
CA ASP A 15 45.60 4.60 -4.45
C ASP A 15 44.97 5.14 -5.76
N PRO A 16 45.62 4.94 -6.92
CA PRO A 16 45.14 5.46 -8.20
C PRO A 16 44.06 4.58 -8.83
N ASN A 17 43.78 3.40 -8.28
CA ASN A 17 42.82 2.47 -8.86
C ASN A 17 41.38 3.00 -8.74
N PRO A 18 40.46 2.56 -9.62
CA PRO A 18 39.05 2.96 -9.55
C PRO A 18 38.39 2.56 -8.23
N ALA A 19 37.69 3.50 -7.60
CA ALA A 19 36.96 3.31 -6.35
C ALA A 19 35.45 3.38 -6.51
N ILE A 20 34.95 4.30 -7.33
CA ILE A 20 33.52 4.45 -7.61
C ILE A 20 33.33 4.51 -9.12
N ARG A 21 32.36 3.76 -9.65
CA ARG A 21 31.96 3.79 -11.06
C ARG A 21 30.45 3.97 -11.17
N THR A 22 30.07 4.89 -12.05
CA THR A 22 28.69 5.17 -12.48
C THR A 22 28.62 5.08 -14.00
N ALA A 23 27.43 5.29 -14.57
CA ALA A 23 27.25 5.39 -16.01
C ALA A 23 28.06 6.56 -16.63
N GLU A 24 28.21 7.65 -15.89
CA GLU A 24 28.77 8.92 -16.38
C GLU A 24 30.25 9.10 -16.01
N ARG A 25 30.68 8.52 -14.88
CA ARG A 25 32.00 8.83 -14.31
C ARG A 25 32.60 7.69 -13.49
N THR A 26 33.94 7.64 -13.52
CA THR A 26 34.76 6.83 -12.61
C THR A 26 35.65 7.75 -11.77
N TRP A 27 35.76 7.46 -10.47
CA TRP A 27 36.66 8.14 -9.54
C TRP A 27 37.72 7.15 -9.05
N SER A 28 38.98 7.58 -8.96
CA SER A 28 40.00 6.80 -8.24
C SER A 28 39.78 6.82 -6.73
N TRP A 29 40.39 5.90 -5.98
CA TRP A 29 40.41 5.94 -4.51
C TRP A 29 40.97 7.26 -3.98
N ARG A 30 42.03 7.77 -4.61
CA ARG A 30 42.58 9.10 -4.36
C ARG A 30 41.53 10.21 -4.53
N ASP A 31 40.79 10.22 -5.65
CA ASP A 31 39.76 11.25 -5.90
C ASP A 31 38.61 11.15 -4.90
N TYR A 32 38.17 9.92 -4.63
CA TYR A 32 37.10 9.61 -3.69
C TYR A 32 37.44 10.09 -2.28
N ILE A 33 38.62 9.76 -1.77
CA ILE A 33 39.07 10.14 -0.42
C ILE A 33 39.34 11.64 -0.34
N ALA A 34 39.93 12.25 -1.37
CA ALA A 34 40.11 13.70 -1.42
C ALA A 34 38.77 14.44 -1.39
N ARG A 35 37.75 13.93 -2.11
CA ARG A 35 36.38 14.49 -2.06
C ARG A 35 35.75 14.28 -0.68
N ALA A 36 35.87 13.08 -0.09
CA ALA A 36 35.35 12.79 1.24
C ALA A 36 35.95 13.71 2.33
N ARG A 37 37.26 14.00 2.28
CA ARG A 37 37.90 14.96 3.20
C ARG A 37 37.34 16.37 3.07
N ARG A 38 37.10 16.85 1.84
CA ARG A 38 36.49 18.17 1.60
C ARG A 38 35.04 18.22 2.06
N VAL A 39 34.26 17.16 1.82
CA VAL A 39 32.89 17.04 2.32
C VAL A 39 32.87 17.04 3.85
N ALA A 40 33.76 16.27 4.49
CA ALA A 40 33.89 16.28 5.95
C ALA A 40 34.20 17.68 6.49
N ALA A 41 35.14 18.40 5.88
CA ALA A 41 35.47 19.78 6.27
C ALA A 41 34.27 20.73 6.10
N ALA A 42 33.53 20.61 4.99
CA ALA A 42 32.33 21.40 4.72
C ALA A 42 31.20 21.11 5.71
N VAL A 43 31.00 19.85 6.09
CA VAL A 43 30.01 19.43 7.09
C VAL A 43 30.40 19.94 8.48
N LEU A 44 31.66 19.79 8.89
CA LEU A 44 32.13 20.25 10.20
C LEU A 44 32.06 21.77 10.34
N ALA A 45 32.26 22.53 9.26
CA ALA A 45 32.06 23.98 9.26
C ALA A 45 30.59 24.39 9.50
N LEU A 46 29.63 23.47 9.31
CA LEU A 46 28.21 23.69 9.59
C LEU A 46 27.79 23.21 10.97
N ALA A 47 28.59 22.34 11.60
CA ALA A 47 28.25 21.70 12.85
C ALA A 47 28.48 22.63 14.05
N ASP A 48 27.55 22.59 14.97
CA ASP A 48 27.67 23.07 16.34
C ASP A 48 28.36 21.97 17.18
N PRO A 49 29.60 22.19 17.66
CA PRO A 49 30.33 21.22 18.44
C PRO A 49 29.78 21.03 19.86
N ALA A 50 28.84 21.86 20.31
CA ALA A 50 28.17 21.70 21.60
C ALA A 50 27.08 20.60 21.59
N ARG A 51 26.69 20.13 20.41
CA ARG A 51 25.71 19.06 20.20
C ARG A 51 26.40 17.81 19.64
N PRO A 52 25.80 16.62 19.77
CA PRO A 52 26.25 15.46 19.03
C PRO A 52 26.39 15.80 17.54
N VAL A 53 27.55 15.50 16.95
CA VAL A 53 27.80 15.73 15.53
C VAL A 53 27.27 14.51 14.77
N HIS A 54 25.94 14.41 14.68
CA HIS A 54 25.24 13.36 13.94
C HIS A 54 24.75 13.91 12.62
N VAL A 55 25.12 13.21 11.54
CA VAL A 55 24.82 13.63 10.16
C VAL A 55 23.93 12.58 9.51
N GLY A 56 22.68 12.94 9.28
CA GLY A 56 21.69 12.09 8.62
C GLY A 56 21.95 11.99 7.13
N LEU A 57 21.80 10.79 6.58
CA LEU A 57 21.92 10.49 5.16
C LEU A 57 20.55 10.02 4.66
N LEU A 58 19.79 10.93 4.08
CA LEU A 58 18.57 10.63 3.31
C LEU A 58 18.95 10.66 1.82
N LEU A 59 19.73 9.67 1.42
CA LEU A 59 20.35 9.57 0.10
C LEU A 59 20.02 8.20 -0.50
N GLY A 60 19.79 8.15 -1.81
CA GLY A 60 19.76 6.90 -2.55
C GLY A 60 21.14 6.26 -2.66
N ASN A 61 21.22 5.10 -3.31
CA ASN A 61 22.49 4.45 -3.63
C ASN A 61 23.25 5.22 -4.73
N THR A 62 23.94 6.28 -4.32
CA THR A 62 24.64 7.22 -5.20
C THR A 62 26.10 7.42 -4.77
N PRO A 63 26.96 8.03 -5.62
CA PRO A 63 28.31 8.42 -5.20
C PRO A 63 28.33 9.33 -3.97
N ASP A 64 27.33 10.20 -3.80
CA ASP A 64 27.26 11.11 -2.65
C ASP A 64 27.00 10.34 -1.34
N MET A 65 26.24 9.25 -1.36
CA MET A 65 26.11 8.34 -0.20
C MET A 65 27.46 7.75 0.22
N LEU A 66 28.24 7.22 -0.72
CA LEU A 66 29.57 6.67 -0.44
C LEU A 66 30.52 7.75 0.09
N VAL A 67 30.52 8.93 -0.54
CA VAL A 67 31.34 10.07 -0.10
C VAL A 67 30.96 10.52 1.31
N ALA A 68 29.66 10.54 1.66
CA ALA A 68 29.20 10.90 2.99
C ALA A 68 29.62 9.88 4.06
N LEU A 69 29.55 8.58 3.77
CA LEU A 69 30.05 7.52 4.66
C LEU A 69 31.56 7.69 4.95
N ALA A 70 32.38 7.89 3.90
CA ALA A 70 33.80 8.14 4.09
C ALA A 70 34.08 9.48 4.80
N ALA A 71 33.27 10.51 4.53
CA ALA A 71 33.39 11.81 5.18
C ALA A 71 33.12 11.72 6.70
N GLY A 72 32.13 10.93 7.13
CA GLY A 72 31.88 10.65 8.54
C GLY A 72 33.07 10.02 9.24
N ALA A 73 33.60 8.94 8.65
CA ALA A 73 34.76 8.24 9.20
C ALA A 73 36.01 9.12 9.27
N LEU A 74 36.32 9.85 8.19
CA LEU A 74 37.51 10.72 8.13
C LEU A 74 37.35 11.97 8.99
N GLY A 75 36.13 12.50 9.10
CA GLY A 75 35.80 13.67 9.91
C GLY A 75 35.61 13.38 11.39
N GLY A 76 35.55 12.12 11.80
CA GLY A 76 35.38 11.72 13.20
C GLY A 76 34.02 12.10 13.78
N TYR A 77 32.96 11.99 12.96
CA TYR A 77 31.58 12.25 13.36
C TYR A 77 30.67 11.09 12.94
N VAL A 78 29.51 10.97 13.60
CA VAL A 78 28.60 9.84 13.39
C VAL A 78 27.72 10.11 12.19
N VAL A 79 27.65 9.15 11.27
CA VAL A 79 26.65 9.15 10.19
C VAL A 79 25.42 8.38 10.62
N VAL A 80 24.24 8.78 10.15
CA VAL A 80 22.96 8.13 10.47
C VAL A 80 22.27 7.75 9.16
N GLY A 81 22.11 6.45 8.91
CA GLY A 81 21.38 5.96 7.75
C GLY A 81 19.88 6.16 7.92
N ILE A 82 19.29 7.02 7.10
CA ILE A 82 17.84 7.25 7.11
C ILE A 82 17.19 6.44 6.01
N ASN A 83 16.14 5.70 6.37
CA ASN A 83 15.40 4.88 5.44
C ASN A 83 14.54 5.76 4.52
N ASP A 84 14.86 5.74 3.23
CA ASP A 84 14.24 6.52 2.16
C ASP A 84 12.81 6.07 1.79
N THR A 85 12.27 5.06 2.45
CA THR A 85 10.85 4.64 2.36
C THR A 85 10.00 5.20 3.49
N ARG A 86 10.61 5.80 4.54
CA ARG A 86 9.89 6.44 5.65
C ARG A 86 9.27 7.76 5.21
N ARG A 87 8.08 8.10 5.70
CA ARG A 87 7.35 9.33 5.35
C ARG A 87 6.81 10.02 6.61
N GLY A 88 6.49 11.32 6.49
CA GLY A 88 5.70 12.04 7.48
C GLY A 88 6.34 12.11 8.88
N ALA A 89 5.50 12.04 9.91
CA ALA A 89 5.91 12.07 11.31
C ALA A 89 6.86 10.92 11.70
N GLY A 90 6.75 9.76 11.04
CA GLY A 90 7.70 8.66 11.24
C GLY A 90 9.12 9.08 10.84
N LEU A 91 9.29 9.64 9.64
CA LEU A 91 10.58 10.15 9.19
C LEU A 91 11.13 11.22 10.16
N ALA A 92 10.29 12.17 10.58
CA ALA A 92 10.69 13.19 11.55
C ALA A 92 11.11 12.60 12.91
N ARG A 93 10.41 11.57 13.41
CA ARG A 93 10.76 10.87 14.66
C ARG A 93 12.11 10.15 14.57
N ASP A 94 12.45 9.53 13.44
CA ASP A 94 13.79 8.92 13.28
C ASP A 94 14.87 9.99 13.33
N ILE A 95 14.66 11.09 12.58
CA ILE A 95 15.62 12.19 12.50
C ILE A 95 15.86 12.77 13.90
N ALA A 96 14.79 12.98 14.67
CA ALA A 96 14.87 13.46 16.04
C ALA A 96 15.52 12.44 16.99
N ARG A 97 15.14 11.16 16.90
CA ARG A 97 15.62 10.09 17.81
C ARG A 97 17.13 9.87 17.72
N ALA A 98 17.70 10.08 16.55
CA ALA A 98 19.13 9.95 16.31
C ALA A 98 19.91 11.27 16.51
N ASP A 99 19.32 12.29 17.14
CA ASP A 99 19.97 13.58 17.45
C ASP A 99 20.63 14.24 16.23
N ILE A 100 20.05 14.07 15.04
CA ILE A 100 20.63 14.55 13.79
C ILE A 100 20.70 16.06 13.78
N GLN A 101 21.88 16.58 13.51
CA GLN A 101 22.13 18.01 13.46
C GLN A 101 22.12 18.55 12.02
N ILE A 102 22.64 17.75 11.09
CA ILE A 102 22.73 18.08 9.67
C ILE A 102 22.14 16.90 8.90
N LEU A 103 21.20 17.16 8.00
CA LEU A 103 20.61 16.14 7.15
C LEU A 103 21.05 16.39 5.71
N LEU A 104 21.87 15.49 5.17
CA LEU A 104 22.19 15.46 3.75
C LEU A 104 21.07 14.75 3.02
N VAL A 105 20.52 15.41 2.00
CA VAL A 105 19.40 14.90 1.19
C VAL A 105 19.71 15.11 -0.29
N ASP A 106 19.39 14.15 -1.15
CA ASP A 106 19.53 14.32 -2.60
C ASP A 106 18.24 14.90 -3.20
N PRO A 107 18.27 15.37 -4.47
CA PRO A 107 17.09 15.93 -5.10
C PRO A 107 15.91 14.96 -5.18
N GLU A 108 16.16 13.66 -5.35
CA GLU A 108 15.12 12.61 -5.44
C GLU A 108 14.32 12.51 -4.13
N HIS A 109 15.00 12.64 -2.99
CA HIS A 109 14.39 12.48 -1.67
C HIS A 109 14.05 13.81 -0.98
N ARG A 110 14.34 14.95 -1.61
CA ARG A 110 14.10 16.29 -1.03
C ARG A 110 12.64 16.52 -0.68
N GLU A 111 11.73 16.02 -1.50
CA GLU A 111 10.28 16.21 -1.31
C GLU A 111 9.75 15.47 -0.08
N LEU A 112 10.44 14.44 0.40
CA LEU A 112 10.07 13.69 1.61
C LEU A 112 10.09 14.55 2.88
N LEU A 113 10.79 15.68 2.83
CA LEU A 113 10.94 16.63 3.93
C LEU A 113 9.91 17.76 3.87
N ASN A 114 9.09 17.84 2.82
CA ASN A 114 8.13 18.93 2.66
C ASN A 114 7.04 18.87 3.75
N GLY A 115 6.86 20.00 4.45
CA GLY A 115 5.89 20.09 5.54
C GLY A 115 6.32 19.42 6.86
N LEU A 116 7.54 18.90 6.96
CA LEU A 116 8.07 18.36 8.23
C LEU A 116 8.69 19.46 9.07
N ASP A 117 8.33 19.49 10.36
CA ASP A 117 9.04 20.28 11.36
C ASP A 117 10.26 19.50 11.86
N LEU A 118 11.45 20.04 11.60
CA LEU A 118 12.74 19.43 11.95
C LEU A 118 13.56 20.43 12.79
N PRO A 119 13.15 20.70 14.03
CA PRO A 119 13.74 21.75 14.85
C PRO A 119 15.22 21.47 15.12
N GLY A 120 16.07 22.46 14.83
CA GLY A 120 17.51 22.34 15.06
C GLY A 120 18.24 21.43 14.08
N VAL A 121 17.59 20.98 12.99
CA VAL A 121 18.21 20.20 11.91
C VAL A 121 18.51 21.11 10.72
N ARG A 122 19.76 21.14 10.28
CA ARG A 122 20.15 21.84 9.05
C ARG A 122 20.07 20.90 7.86
N VAL A 123 19.08 21.10 6.99
CA VAL A 123 18.96 20.34 5.74
C VAL A 123 19.92 20.91 4.70
N VAL A 124 20.70 20.03 4.08
CA VAL A 124 21.65 20.36 3.00
C VAL A 124 21.35 19.46 1.81
N GLU A 125 20.94 20.07 0.71
CA GLU A 125 20.65 19.35 -0.53
C GLU A 125 21.94 19.12 -1.33
N THR A 126 22.24 17.86 -1.62
CA THR A 126 23.41 17.47 -2.43
C THR A 126 23.18 17.78 -3.91
N GLY A 127 24.23 17.73 -4.72
CA GLY A 127 24.14 18.08 -6.15
C GLY A 127 23.89 19.57 -6.46
N THR A 128 23.50 20.41 -5.50
CA THR A 128 23.28 21.85 -5.71
C THR A 128 24.58 22.63 -5.93
N GLU A 129 24.49 23.76 -6.64
CA GLU A 129 25.63 24.68 -6.85
C GLU A 129 26.14 25.25 -5.52
N ALA A 130 25.21 25.59 -4.60
CA ALA A 130 25.55 26.08 -3.27
C ALA A 130 26.37 25.06 -2.46
N TRP A 131 25.99 23.79 -2.50
CA TRP A 131 26.73 22.73 -1.83
C TRP A 131 28.10 22.48 -2.50
N SER A 132 28.14 22.47 -3.83
CA SER A 132 29.37 22.32 -4.60
C SER A 132 30.38 23.43 -4.32
N ALA A 133 29.92 24.69 -4.27
CA ALA A 133 30.74 25.84 -3.91
C ALA A 133 31.30 25.71 -2.48
N ARG A 134 30.47 25.28 -1.52
CA ARG A 134 30.90 25.08 -0.13
C ARG A 134 31.99 24.02 -0.01
N ILE A 135 31.85 22.89 -0.71
CA ILE A 135 32.89 21.84 -0.76
C ILE A 135 34.17 22.38 -1.40
N ALA A 136 34.07 23.16 -2.47
CA ALA A 136 35.22 23.72 -3.19
C ALA A 136 36.02 24.72 -2.35
N THR A 137 35.33 25.51 -1.51
CA THR A 137 35.96 26.50 -0.62
C THR A 137 36.36 25.92 0.75
N ALA A 138 36.05 24.65 1.03
CA ALA A 138 36.38 24.03 2.30
C ALA A 138 37.91 23.92 2.45
N GLY A 139 38.43 24.38 3.59
CA GLY A 139 39.84 24.26 3.93
C GLY A 139 40.28 22.81 4.18
N PRO A 140 41.55 22.59 4.56
CA PRO A 140 42.02 21.28 4.99
C PRO A 140 41.16 20.69 6.12
N LEU A 141 40.90 19.38 6.07
CA LEU A 141 40.11 18.70 7.10
C LEU A 141 40.86 18.72 8.44
N THR A 142 40.22 19.30 9.46
CA THR A 142 40.52 19.03 10.88
C THR A 142 39.37 18.18 11.44
N PRO A 143 39.61 16.89 11.74
CA PRO A 143 38.56 16.00 12.26
C PRO A 143 37.98 16.51 13.58
N HIS A 144 36.69 16.28 13.81
CA HIS A 144 36.01 16.56 15.08
C HIS A 144 36.60 15.72 16.22
N THR A 145 36.84 14.43 15.95
CA THR A 145 37.54 13.51 16.83
C THR A 145 38.48 12.61 16.02
N VAL A 146 39.40 11.93 16.71
CA VAL A 146 40.17 10.81 16.14
C VAL A 146 39.54 9.53 16.68
N PRO A 147 38.74 8.80 15.89
CA PRO A 147 37.99 7.66 16.40
C PRO A 147 38.89 6.51 16.81
N THR A 148 38.51 5.84 17.90
CA THR A 148 39.01 4.54 18.33
C THR A 148 38.16 3.40 17.75
N ALA A 149 38.62 2.16 17.92
CA ALA A 149 37.91 0.96 17.45
C ALA A 149 36.44 0.87 17.92
N ALA A 150 36.18 1.26 19.17
CA ALA A 150 34.87 1.12 19.81
C ALA A 150 33.92 2.31 19.55
N ASP A 151 34.42 3.43 19.02
CA ASP A 151 33.60 4.60 18.78
C ASP A 151 32.55 4.31 17.70
N THR A 152 31.37 4.90 17.85
CA THR A 152 30.28 4.73 16.88
C THR A 152 30.64 5.43 15.57
N PHE A 153 30.66 4.68 14.48
CA PHE A 153 30.82 5.20 13.12
C PHE A 153 29.46 5.54 12.51
N LEU A 154 28.51 4.61 12.61
CA LEU A 154 27.24 4.67 11.89
C LEU A 154 26.08 4.24 12.81
N LEU A 155 24.97 4.96 12.75
CA LEU A 155 23.69 4.53 13.31
C LEU A 155 22.81 3.97 12.19
N ILE A 156 22.28 2.75 12.38
CA ILE A 156 21.36 2.09 11.44
C ILE A 156 20.07 1.75 12.16
N PHE A 157 18.95 2.22 11.63
CA PHE A 157 17.62 1.86 12.15
C PHE A 157 17.24 0.43 11.77
N THR A 158 16.87 -0.38 12.76
CA THR A 158 16.33 -1.74 12.56
C THR A 158 14.84 -1.79 12.88
N SER A 159 14.08 -2.62 12.18
CA SER A 159 12.66 -2.85 12.47
C SER A 159 12.51 -3.65 13.77
N GLY A 160 12.25 -2.98 14.89
CA GLY A 160 12.02 -3.61 16.19
C GLY A 160 10.70 -4.39 16.26
N THR A 161 10.61 -5.33 17.19
CA THR A 161 9.38 -6.10 17.51
C THR A 161 8.26 -5.22 18.08
N SER A 162 8.59 -4.04 18.60
CA SER A 162 7.68 -3.05 19.20
C SER A 162 7.05 -2.06 18.21
N GLY A 163 7.32 -2.18 16.91
CA GLY A 163 6.75 -1.32 15.86
C GLY A 163 7.58 -0.08 15.51
N ASP A 164 8.27 0.54 16.46
CA ASP A 164 9.19 1.66 16.20
C ASP A 164 10.63 1.20 15.87
N PRO A 165 11.29 1.78 14.85
CA PRO A 165 12.67 1.44 14.53
C PRO A 165 13.68 1.86 15.59
N LYS A 166 14.67 1.00 15.86
CA LYS A 166 15.70 1.24 16.88
C LYS A 166 17.06 1.48 16.20
N PRO A 167 17.76 2.61 16.46
CA PRO A 167 19.06 2.88 15.87
C PRO A 167 20.17 2.06 16.55
N VAL A 168 20.73 1.09 15.87
CA VAL A 168 21.88 0.29 16.34
C VAL A 168 23.18 1.07 16.17
N ARG A 169 24.05 1.03 17.17
CA ARG A 169 25.40 1.61 17.12
C ARG A 169 26.37 0.66 16.41
N LEU A 170 26.77 0.98 15.18
CA LEU A 170 27.89 0.30 14.50
C LEU A 170 29.20 1.00 14.86
N ALA A 171 30.11 0.26 15.50
CA ALA A 171 31.43 0.74 15.87
C ALA A 171 32.41 0.78 14.68
N HIS A 172 33.43 1.65 14.76
CA HIS A 172 34.47 1.80 13.75
C HIS A 172 35.18 0.48 13.39
N MET A 173 35.35 -0.43 14.35
CA MET A 173 36.01 -1.72 14.13
C MET A 173 35.17 -2.71 13.31
N MET A 174 33.85 -2.54 13.19
CA MET A 174 32.99 -3.54 12.56
C MET A 174 33.21 -3.65 11.04
N VAL A 175 33.47 -2.54 10.35
CA VAL A 175 33.76 -2.53 8.91
C VAL A 175 35.09 -3.25 8.59
N PRO A 176 36.24 -2.91 9.22
CA PRO A 176 37.49 -3.63 8.99
C PRO A 176 37.50 -5.05 9.57
N PHE A 177 36.55 -5.40 10.46
CA PHE A 177 36.31 -6.78 10.90
C PHE A 177 35.55 -7.60 9.84
N ALA A 178 34.50 -7.05 9.24
CA ALA A 178 33.59 -7.80 8.36
C ALA A 178 34.16 -8.06 6.95
N GLY A 179 34.92 -7.11 6.38
CA GLY A 179 35.42 -7.20 5.00
C GLY A 179 36.47 -8.30 4.77
N PRO A 180 37.59 -8.34 5.52
CA PRO A 180 38.71 -9.24 5.23
C PRO A 180 38.36 -10.74 5.15
N PRO A 181 37.53 -11.32 6.03
CA PRO A 181 37.15 -12.72 5.90
C PRO A 181 36.50 -13.05 4.55
N LEU A 182 35.71 -12.14 3.98
CA LEU A 182 35.07 -12.32 2.67
C LEU A 182 36.07 -12.15 1.54
N VAL A 183 36.97 -11.16 1.65
CA VAL A 183 38.05 -10.94 0.69
C VAL A 183 38.95 -12.17 0.58
N ASP A 184 39.39 -12.70 1.71
CA ASP A 184 40.24 -13.89 1.78
C ASP A 184 39.51 -15.14 1.26
N ARG A 185 38.24 -15.30 1.63
CA ARG A 185 37.41 -16.45 1.22
C ARG A 185 37.23 -16.52 -0.30
N PHE A 186 36.99 -15.38 -0.93
CA PHE A 186 36.61 -15.30 -2.35
C PHE A 186 37.74 -14.86 -3.26
N GLY A 187 38.92 -14.55 -2.71
CA GLY A 187 40.08 -14.06 -3.47
C GLY A 187 39.75 -12.77 -4.21
N LEU A 188 39.19 -11.79 -3.48
CA LEU A 188 38.81 -10.49 -4.05
C LEU A 188 40.00 -9.54 -4.01
N GLY A 189 40.15 -8.70 -5.02
CA GLY A 189 41.25 -7.75 -5.13
C GLY A 189 40.87 -6.40 -5.76
N PRO A 190 41.85 -5.55 -6.05
CA PRO A 190 41.61 -4.24 -6.68
C PRO A 190 40.97 -4.30 -8.08
N ASP A 191 41.12 -5.43 -8.78
CA ASP A 191 40.55 -5.64 -10.11
C ASP A 191 39.06 -6.06 -10.06
N ASP A 192 38.54 -6.36 -8.87
CA ASP A 192 37.14 -6.72 -8.69
C ASP A 192 36.22 -5.49 -8.67
N VAL A 193 34.93 -5.73 -8.93
CA VAL A 193 33.89 -4.70 -8.97
C VAL A 193 32.71 -5.15 -8.10
N CYS A 194 32.48 -4.43 -7.01
CA CYS A 194 31.41 -4.66 -6.05
C CYS A 194 30.14 -3.91 -6.47
N TYR A 195 29.05 -4.65 -6.66
CA TYR A 195 27.73 -4.10 -6.93
C TYR A 195 26.99 -3.76 -5.63
N LEU A 196 26.81 -2.47 -5.39
CA LEU A 196 26.14 -1.94 -4.21
C LEU A 196 24.69 -1.56 -4.58
N SER A 197 23.87 -2.58 -4.82
CA SER A 197 22.46 -2.42 -5.23
C SER A 197 21.46 -2.54 -4.09
N MET A 198 21.90 -3.06 -2.94
CA MET A 198 21.11 -3.10 -1.70
C MET A 198 21.18 -1.75 -0.98
N PRO A 199 20.13 -1.32 -0.25
CA PRO A 199 20.10 0.01 0.36
C PRO A 199 21.27 0.26 1.32
N LEU A 200 22.05 1.30 1.06
CA LEU A 200 23.25 1.65 1.84
C LEU A 200 22.96 2.22 3.23
N PHE A 201 21.70 2.54 3.54
CA PHE A 201 21.26 2.82 4.91
C PHE A 201 21.06 1.54 5.76
N HIS A 202 21.25 0.35 5.17
CA HIS A 202 21.09 -0.94 5.85
C HIS A 202 22.43 -1.67 6.04
N SER A 203 22.56 -2.43 7.14
CA SER A 203 23.85 -3.02 7.55
C SER A 203 24.40 -4.05 6.57
N ALA A 204 23.54 -4.80 5.89
CA ALA A 204 23.96 -5.82 4.91
C ALA A 204 24.78 -5.20 3.76
N ALA A 205 24.37 -4.03 3.24
CA ALA A 205 25.12 -3.33 2.20
C ALA A 205 26.43 -2.74 2.71
N ILE A 206 26.46 -2.29 3.97
CA ILE A 206 27.67 -1.75 4.60
C ILE A 206 28.69 -2.85 4.91
N LEU A 207 28.26 -3.92 5.59
CA LEU A 207 29.13 -4.98 6.10
C LEU A 207 29.43 -6.09 5.09
N GLY A 208 28.56 -6.29 4.10
CA GLY A 208 28.75 -7.26 3.02
C GLY A 208 29.15 -6.65 1.69
N GLY A 209 29.04 -5.34 1.49
CA GLY A 209 29.38 -4.66 0.23
C GLY A 209 30.50 -3.64 0.40
N PHE A 210 30.22 -2.56 1.14
CA PHE A 210 31.14 -1.45 1.35
C PHE A 210 32.45 -1.89 2.04
N SER A 211 32.35 -2.69 3.11
CA SER A 211 33.52 -3.23 3.83
C SER A 211 34.44 -4.06 2.94
N VAL A 212 33.86 -4.84 2.01
CA VAL A 212 34.56 -5.72 1.07
C VAL A 212 35.36 -4.87 0.09
N ALA A 213 34.72 -3.85 -0.50
CA ALA A 213 35.38 -2.93 -1.40
C ALA A 213 36.52 -2.16 -0.72
N LEU A 214 36.35 -1.71 0.53
CA LEU A 214 37.40 -1.05 1.30
C LEU A 214 38.58 -1.99 1.61
N ALA A 215 38.29 -3.26 1.93
CA ALA A 215 39.29 -4.26 2.25
C ALA A 215 40.09 -4.69 1.00
N SER A 216 39.42 -5.04 -0.10
CA SER A 216 40.06 -5.51 -1.33
C SER A 216 40.63 -4.37 -2.18
N GLY A 217 40.00 -3.19 -2.15
CA GLY A 217 40.30 -2.09 -3.08
C GLY A 217 39.48 -2.12 -4.35
N ALA A 218 38.48 -2.99 -4.40
CA ALA A 218 37.61 -3.15 -5.54
C ALA A 218 36.85 -1.86 -5.88
N THR A 219 36.44 -1.74 -7.14
CA THR A 219 35.57 -0.66 -7.60
C THR A 219 34.16 -0.84 -7.03
N MET A 220 33.56 0.21 -6.48
CA MET A 220 32.17 0.21 -6.04
C MET A 220 31.25 0.76 -7.15
N VAL A 221 30.16 0.06 -7.42
CA VAL A 221 29.10 0.50 -8.32
C VAL A 221 27.82 0.71 -7.49
N PRO A 222 27.53 1.93 -7.03
CA PRO A 222 26.27 2.25 -6.36
C PRO A 222 25.14 2.26 -7.40
N ALA A 223 24.08 1.48 -7.14
CA ALA A 223 22.95 1.36 -8.05
C ALA A 223 21.63 1.11 -7.30
N ARG A 224 20.51 1.32 -7.98
CA ARG A 224 19.19 0.86 -7.54
C ARG A 224 18.96 -0.56 -8.06
N PHE A 225 18.56 -1.48 -7.18
CA PHE A 225 18.27 -2.84 -7.61
C PHE A 225 17.06 -2.89 -8.56
N SER A 226 17.21 -3.65 -9.65
CA SER A 226 16.12 -4.04 -10.55
C SER A 226 16.42 -5.43 -11.10
N ALA A 227 15.44 -6.34 -10.99
CA ALA A 227 15.59 -7.70 -11.53
C ALA A 227 15.70 -7.69 -13.07
N SER A 228 14.99 -6.78 -13.75
CA SER A 228 14.95 -6.71 -15.21
C SER A 228 16.24 -6.15 -15.84
N THR A 229 16.96 -5.28 -15.13
CA THR A 229 18.24 -4.71 -15.61
C THR A 229 19.47 -5.42 -15.05
N PHE A 230 19.29 -6.40 -14.15
CA PHE A 230 20.37 -7.06 -13.42
C PHE A 230 21.51 -7.54 -14.33
N LEU A 231 21.21 -8.40 -15.32
CA LEU A 231 22.24 -8.93 -16.23
C LEU A 231 22.91 -7.84 -17.07
N SER A 232 22.15 -6.83 -17.52
CA SER A 232 22.73 -5.71 -18.26
C SER A 232 23.68 -4.89 -17.41
N ASP A 233 23.37 -4.70 -16.12
CA ASP A 233 24.26 -4.00 -15.18
C ASP A 233 25.53 -4.80 -14.93
N LEU A 234 25.42 -6.14 -14.75
CA LEU A 234 26.58 -7.02 -14.58
C LEU A 234 27.60 -6.81 -15.71
N ARG A 235 27.12 -6.88 -16.95
CA ARG A 235 27.94 -6.73 -18.16
C ARG A 235 28.46 -5.31 -18.32
N ARG A 236 27.58 -4.31 -18.17
CA ARG A 236 27.91 -2.90 -18.38
C ARG A 236 29.03 -2.43 -17.46
N TYR A 237 28.97 -2.82 -16.19
CA TYR A 237 29.91 -2.32 -15.19
C TYR A 237 31.06 -3.27 -14.87
N GLY A 238 31.01 -4.50 -15.37
CA GLY A 238 32.05 -5.50 -15.09
C GLY A 238 31.94 -6.09 -13.69
N ILE A 239 30.72 -6.24 -13.15
CA ILE A 239 30.48 -6.64 -11.75
C ILE A 239 30.98 -8.06 -11.50
N THR A 240 31.90 -8.21 -10.55
CA THR A 240 32.44 -9.54 -10.16
C THR A 240 31.91 -10.02 -8.82
N TYR A 241 31.44 -9.10 -7.98
CA TYR A 241 30.93 -9.38 -6.64
C TYR A 241 29.64 -8.62 -6.39
N LEU A 242 28.63 -9.27 -5.82
CA LEU A 242 27.43 -8.60 -5.31
C LEU A 242 27.10 -9.04 -3.89
N ASN A 243 26.48 -8.13 -3.14
CA ASN A 243 25.82 -8.47 -1.88
C ASN A 243 24.30 -8.43 -2.07
N TYR A 244 23.55 -9.32 -1.40
CA TYR A 244 22.09 -9.31 -1.37
C TYR A 244 21.56 -9.54 0.05
N VAL A 245 20.29 -9.18 0.27
CA VAL A 245 19.53 -9.48 1.50
C VAL A 245 18.09 -9.81 1.15
N GLY A 246 17.53 -10.86 1.75
CA GLY A 246 16.14 -11.26 1.53
C GLY A 246 15.94 -12.03 0.22
N LYS A 247 14.87 -11.74 -0.52
CA LYS A 247 14.49 -12.45 -1.76
C LYS A 247 14.95 -11.89 -3.13
N PRO A 248 15.93 -10.96 -3.27
CA PRO A 248 16.38 -10.49 -4.59
C PRO A 248 16.79 -11.60 -5.59
N LEU A 249 17.44 -12.68 -5.14
CA LEU A 249 17.83 -13.78 -6.05
C LEU A 249 16.59 -14.45 -6.67
N ALA A 250 15.52 -14.64 -5.90
CA ALA A 250 14.27 -15.21 -6.38
C ALA A 250 13.63 -14.31 -7.46
N TYR A 251 13.69 -12.98 -7.30
CA TYR A 251 13.19 -12.05 -8.32
C TYR A 251 14.01 -12.08 -9.61
N VAL A 252 15.34 -12.18 -9.51
CA VAL A 252 16.17 -12.36 -10.70
C VAL A 252 15.87 -13.70 -11.38
N LEU A 253 15.67 -14.77 -10.61
CA LEU A 253 15.29 -16.09 -11.12
C LEU A 253 13.88 -16.15 -11.72
N ALA A 254 12.99 -15.23 -11.36
CA ALA A 254 11.67 -15.11 -11.97
C ALA A 254 11.72 -14.47 -13.37
N THR A 255 12.76 -13.69 -13.68
CA THR A 255 12.92 -13.14 -15.04
C THR A 255 13.22 -14.24 -16.06
N PRO A 256 12.76 -14.12 -17.33
CA PRO A 256 13.01 -15.12 -18.36
C PRO A 256 14.50 -15.46 -18.51
N GLU A 257 14.84 -16.75 -18.44
CA GLU A 257 16.21 -17.26 -18.63
C GLU A 257 16.65 -17.08 -20.09
N ARG A 258 17.89 -16.59 -20.29
CA ARG A 258 18.48 -16.39 -21.61
C ARG A 258 19.67 -17.33 -21.81
N PRO A 259 19.91 -17.82 -23.05
CA PRO A 259 21.02 -18.74 -23.33
C PRO A 259 22.41 -18.19 -22.97
N ASP A 260 22.54 -16.86 -22.90
CA ASP A 260 23.77 -16.14 -22.62
C ASP A 260 23.87 -15.67 -21.16
N ASP A 261 22.96 -16.04 -20.25
CA ASP A 261 22.96 -15.55 -18.87
C ASP A 261 24.28 -15.80 -18.13
N ALA A 262 24.97 -16.91 -18.41
CA ALA A 262 26.29 -17.23 -17.84
C ALA A 262 27.45 -16.44 -18.49
N ASP A 263 27.24 -15.76 -19.62
CA ASP A 263 28.21 -14.84 -20.24
C ASP A 263 28.14 -13.48 -19.54
N ASN A 264 28.70 -13.43 -18.33
CA ASN A 264 28.73 -12.27 -17.49
C ASN A 264 29.96 -12.34 -16.53
N PRO A 265 30.38 -11.20 -15.94
CA PRO A 265 31.60 -11.15 -15.11
C PRO A 265 31.41 -11.62 -13.64
N LEU A 266 30.19 -11.94 -13.22
CA LEU A 266 29.89 -12.25 -11.81
C LEU A 266 30.59 -13.53 -11.36
N ARG A 267 31.41 -13.40 -10.31
CA ARG A 267 32.10 -14.53 -9.66
C ARG A 267 31.38 -14.97 -8.40
N VAL A 268 30.91 -14.01 -7.60
CA VAL A 268 30.39 -14.28 -6.25
C VAL A 268 29.14 -13.46 -5.94
N ALA A 269 28.11 -14.12 -5.42
CA ALA A 269 26.96 -13.51 -4.78
C ALA A 269 26.93 -13.89 -3.29
N PHE A 270 27.04 -12.90 -2.42
CA PHE A 270 27.06 -13.08 -0.97
C PHE A 270 25.81 -12.47 -0.32
N GLY A 271 25.15 -13.18 0.59
CA GLY A 271 23.97 -12.62 1.23
C GLY A 271 23.40 -13.46 2.36
N ASN A 272 22.12 -13.22 2.63
CA ASN A 272 21.33 -13.95 3.61
C ASN A 272 19.89 -14.16 3.12
N GLU A 273 19.28 -15.23 3.61
CA GLU A 273 17.85 -15.60 3.41
C GLU A 273 17.48 -16.16 2.01
N ALA A 274 18.47 -16.53 1.17
CA ALA A 274 18.22 -17.32 -0.03
C ALA A 274 17.89 -18.79 0.33
N SER A 275 16.97 -19.40 -0.43
CA SER A 275 16.69 -20.82 -0.27
C SER A 275 17.80 -21.67 -0.89
N ASP A 276 17.98 -22.92 -0.43
CA ASP A 276 18.94 -23.87 -1.02
C ASP A 276 18.73 -24.02 -2.54
N ARG A 277 17.47 -23.96 -2.98
CA ARG A 277 17.11 -23.97 -4.39
C ARG A 277 17.57 -22.71 -5.11
N ASP A 278 17.24 -21.52 -4.60
CA ASP A 278 17.62 -20.26 -5.26
C ASP A 278 19.14 -20.12 -5.35
N ILE A 279 19.88 -20.59 -4.35
CA ILE A 279 21.35 -20.66 -4.35
C ILE A 279 21.82 -21.52 -5.52
N ALA A 280 21.29 -22.74 -5.66
CA ALA A 280 21.69 -23.66 -6.73
C ALA A 280 21.29 -23.15 -8.12
N ASP A 281 20.05 -22.68 -8.28
CA ASP A 281 19.51 -22.19 -9.56
C ASP A 281 20.25 -20.94 -10.03
N PHE A 282 20.54 -20.00 -9.12
CA PHE A 282 21.27 -18.78 -9.45
C PHE A 282 22.74 -19.08 -9.79
N ALA A 283 23.39 -19.96 -9.02
CA ALA A 283 24.77 -20.40 -9.31
C ALA A 283 24.87 -21.05 -10.69
N ARG A 284 23.92 -21.92 -11.04
CA ARG A 284 23.83 -22.56 -12.37
C ARG A 284 23.61 -21.52 -13.47
N ARG A 285 22.60 -20.65 -13.32
CA ARG A 285 22.15 -19.72 -14.37
C ARG A 285 23.22 -18.67 -14.71
N PHE A 286 23.88 -18.10 -13.71
CA PHE A 286 24.87 -17.04 -13.90
C PHE A 286 26.33 -17.50 -13.83
N GLY A 287 26.58 -18.79 -13.59
CA GLY A 287 27.93 -19.36 -13.56
C GLY A 287 28.77 -18.87 -12.38
N CYS A 288 28.16 -18.48 -11.26
CA CYS A 288 28.84 -17.87 -10.12
C CYS A 288 28.74 -18.73 -8.85
N THR A 289 29.56 -18.42 -7.85
CA THR A 289 29.42 -19.00 -6.50
C THR A 289 28.42 -18.18 -5.69
N VAL A 290 27.37 -18.81 -5.16
CA VAL A 290 26.44 -18.18 -4.23
C VAL A 290 26.75 -18.65 -2.81
N TRP A 291 26.91 -17.71 -1.89
CA TRP A 291 27.20 -18.00 -0.49
C TRP A 291 26.22 -17.25 0.41
N ASP A 292 25.42 -18.00 1.16
CA ASP A 292 24.41 -17.49 2.08
C ASP A 292 24.84 -17.78 3.53
N GLY A 293 24.44 -16.93 4.46
CA GLY A 293 24.68 -17.10 5.89
C GLY A 293 23.66 -16.34 6.74
N PHE A 294 23.83 -16.38 8.06
CA PHE A 294 22.96 -15.64 8.99
C PHE A 294 23.76 -14.61 9.78
N GLY A 295 23.19 -13.41 9.87
CA GLY A 295 23.70 -12.31 10.68
C GLY A 295 22.65 -11.22 10.82
N SER A 296 22.78 -10.40 11.87
CA SER A 296 21.91 -9.25 12.14
C SER A 296 22.70 -7.94 12.12
N THR A 297 21.99 -6.81 12.14
CA THR A 297 22.62 -5.48 12.22
C THR A 297 23.44 -5.31 13.49
N GLU A 298 23.01 -5.92 14.59
CA GLU A 298 23.70 -5.93 15.89
C GLU A 298 25.02 -6.71 15.86
N LEU A 299 25.22 -7.59 14.87
CA LEU A 299 26.44 -8.38 14.63
C LEU A 299 26.93 -9.19 15.86
N ALA A 300 26.04 -9.44 16.83
CA ALA A 300 26.32 -10.24 18.00
C ALA A 300 26.38 -11.74 17.70
N VAL A 301 25.69 -12.18 16.65
CA VAL A 301 25.70 -13.57 16.18
C VAL A 301 25.98 -13.59 14.68
N ILE A 302 26.96 -14.40 14.29
CA ILE A 302 27.32 -14.66 12.90
C ILE A 302 27.34 -16.18 12.74
N ILE A 303 26.62 -16.67 11.73
CA ILE A 303 26.59 -18.08 11.35
C ILE A 303 26.92 -18.16 9.86
N THR A 304 27.83 -19.06 9.53
CA THR A 304 28.39 -19.16 8.18
C THR A 304 28.21 -20.56 7.65
N ARG A 305 27.80 -20.68 6.37
CA ARG A 305 27.75 -21.97 5.68
C ARG A 305 29.15 -22.37 5.22
N GLU A 306 29.58 -23.56 5.62
CA GLU A 306 30.85 -24.15 5.18
C GLU A 306 30.61 -25.40 4.30
N PRO A 307 31.60 -25.83 3.50
CA PRO A 307 31.46 -27.07 2.73
C PRO A 307 31.04 -28.24 3.63
N GLY A 308 29.99 -28.97 3.24
CA GLY A 308 29.40 -30.02 4.06
C GLY A 308 28.22 -29.57 4.94
N THR A 309 27.82 -28.29 4.89
CA THR A 309 26.59 -27.83 5.55
C THR A 309 25.39 -28.67 5.06
N PRO A 310 24.65 -29.34 5.96
CA PRO A 310 23.53 -30.18 5.57
C PRO A 310 22.35 -29.33 5.05
N PRO A 311 21.46 -29.91 4.21
CA PRO A 311 20.28 -29.22 3.70
C PRO A 311 19.45 -28.58 4.81
N GLY A 312 19.06 -27.32 4.62
CA GLY A 312 18.26 -26.56 5.57
C GLY A 312 18.96 -26.06 6.84
N SER A 313 20.25 -26.36 7.04
CA SER A 313 21.06 -25.65 8.05
C SER A 313 21.52 -24.30 7.52
N VAL A 314 21.59 -23.31 8.42
CA VAL A 314 22.19 -22.00 8.17
C VAL A 314 23.71 -21.99 8.40
N GLY A 315 24.31 -23.12 8.79
CA GLY A 315 25.74 -23.29 8.99
C GLY A 315 26.13 -23.42 10.46
N LYS A 316 27.40 -23.10 10.77
CA LYS A 316 27.93 -23.10 12.14
C LYS A 316 28.20 -21.67 12.62
N GLY A 317 27.90 -21.44 13.90
CA GLY A 317 28.18 -20.16 14.55
C GLY A 317 29.65 -20.05 14.96
N TYR A 318 30.12 -18.82 15.16
CA TYR A 318 31.41 -18.57 15.81
C TYR A 318 31.41 -19.13 17.25
N PRO A 319 32.60 -19.36 17.86
CA PRO A 319 32.69 -19.78 19.26
C PRO A 319 31.86 -18.88 20.17
N GLY A 320 30.98 -19.48 20.98
CA GLY A 320 30.05 -18.77 21.87
C GLY A 320 28.61 -18.68 21.36
N VAL A 321 28.36 -18.95 20.08
CA VAL A 321 27.00 -19.04 19.54
C VAL A 321 26.37 -20.37 19.93
N ALA A 322 25.26 -20.34 20.66
CA ALA A 322 24.56 -21.51 21.18
C ALA A 322 23.04 -21.32 21.17
N VAL A 323 22.29 -22.37 21.51
CA VAL A 323 20.82 -22.36 21.59
C VAL A 323 20.43 -22.59 23.05
N TYR A 324 19.73 -21.65 23.65
CA TYR A 324 19.39 -21.65 25.08
C TYR A 324 17.88 -21.58 25.29
N ASP A 325 17.41 -22.26 26.32
CA ASP A 325 16.04 -22.09 26.82
C ASP A 325 15.97 -20.75 27.59
N PRO A 326 15.07 -19.83 27.21
CA PRO A 326 14.98 -18.50 27.83
C PRO A 326 14.42 -18.53 29.26
N ASP A 327 13.65 -19.56 29.63
CA ASP A 327 13.04 -19.68 30.96
C ASP A 327 14.03 -20.28 31.97
N THR A 328 14.77 -21.31 31.56
CA THR A 328 15.75 -21.98 32.44
C THR A 328 17.16 -21.41 32.33
N VAL A 329 17.46 -20.63 31.27
CA VAL A 329 18.78 -20.05 30.99
C VAL A 329 19.87 -21.13 30.87
N THR A 330 19.52 -22.27 30.27
CA THR A 330 20.44 -23.40 30.03
C THR A 330 20.49 -23.75 28.55
N GLU A 331 21.62 -24.29 28.09
CA GLU A 331 21.76 -24.76 26.72
C GLU A 331 20.77 -25.90 26.43
N CYS A 332 20.10 -25.84 25.28
CA CYS A 332 19.16 -26.86 24.81
C CYS A 332 19.89 -28.17 24.45
N ALA A 333 19.15 -29.28 24.49
CA ALA A 333 19.68 -30.57 24.08
C ALA A 333 20.00 -30.56 22.56
N PRO A 334 21.00 -31.35 22.09
CA PRO A 334 21.22 -31.51 20.67
C PRO A 334 19.97 -32.05 19.95
N ALA A 335 19.72 -31.56 18.75
CA ALA A 335 18.65 -32.03 17.89
C ALA A 335 18.90 -33.49 17.47
N GLU A 336 17.88 -34.31 17.65
CA GLU A 336 17.85 -35.71 17.22
C GLU A 336 16.90 -35.84 16.03
N PHE A 337 17.37 -36.50 14.97
CA PHE A 337 16.57 -36.76 13.79
C PHE A 337 16.33 -38.26 13.62
N ASP A 338 15.15 -38.63 13.14
CA ASP A 338 14.87 -40.00 12.74
C ASP A 338 15.50 -40.33 11.37
N ALA A 339 15.31 -41.58 10.93
CA ALA A 339 15.84 -42.06 9.65
C ALA A 339 15.32 -41.29 8.42
N ASP A 340 14.20 -40.58 8.57
CA ASP A 340 13.59 -39.80 7.52
C ASP A 340 13.98 -38.31 7.62
N GLY A 341 14.76 -37.89 8.62
CA GLY A 341 15.23 -36.51 8.79
C GLY A 341 14.29 -35.60 9.60
N THR A 342 13.27 -36.17 10.24
CA THR A 342 12.32 -35.42 11.09
C THR A 342 12.91 -35.19 12.48
N LEU A 343 12.79 -33.97 13.00
CA LEU A 343 13.22 -33.62 14.37
C LEU A 343 12.33 -34.32 15.41
N THR A 344 12.91 -35.22 16.21
CA THR A 344 12.16 -36.08 17.15
C THR A 344 12.06 -35.50 18.56
N ASN A 345 12.95 -34.58 18.94
CA ASN A 345 13.00 -33.96 20.27
C ASN A 345 12.80 -32.43 20.28
N PRO A 346 11.84 -31.85 19.53
CA PRO A 346 11.73 -30.40 19.35
C PRO A 346 11.54 -29.61 20.65
N ALA A 347 10.84 -30.16 21.63
CA ALA A 347 10.60 -29.51 22.92
C ALA A 347 11.86 -29.35 23.78
N ALA A 348 12.89 -30.19 23.56
CA ALA A 348 14.15 -30.12 24.29
C ALA A 348 15.28 -29.45 23.49
N ALA A 349 15.16 -29.44 22.15
CA ALA A 349 16.22 -28.97 21.25
C ALA A 349 16.03 -27.55 20.72
N ILE A 350 14.79 -27.03 20.68
CA ILE A 350 14.50 -25.69 20.17
C ILE A 350 14.56 -24.67 21.32
N GLY A 351 15.37 -23.63 21.15
CA GLY A 351 15.50 -22.50 22.06
C GLY A 351 15.83 -21.22 21.31
N GLU A 352 16.20 -20.17 22.04
CA GLU A 352 16.65 -18.90 21.47
C GLU A 352 18.14 -18.97 21.11
N LEU A 353 18.51 -18.38 19.98
CA LEU A 353 19.90 -18.23 19.56
C LEU A 353 20.59 -17.15 20.40
N VAL A 354 21.69 -17.52 21.03
CA VAL A 354 22.38 -16.70 22.04
C VAL A 354 23.87 -16.62 21.74
N ASN A 355 24.45 -15.44 21.92
CA ASN A 355 25.89 -15.31 22.10
C ASN A 355 26.23 -15.35 23.60
N THR A 356 26.86 -16.43 24.03
CA THR A 356 27.21 -16.68 25.43
C THR A 356 28.49 -15.95 25.88
N THR A 357 29.17 -15.25 24.98
CA THR A 357 30.39 -14.48 25.25
C THR A 357 30.11 -12.99 25.54
N GLY A 358 28.94 -12.68 26.08
CA GLY A 358 28.52 -11.31 26.35
C GLY A 358 27.84 -10.65 25.15
N ALA A 359 28.14 -9.37 24.92
CA ALA A 359 27.52 -8.58 23.85
C ALA A 359 28.03 -8.92 22.44
N GLY A 360 29.13 -9.68 22.33
CA GLY A 360 29.85 -9.82 21.07
C GLY A 360 30.27 -8.44 20.55
N LEU A 361 29.88 -8.12 19.31
CA LEU A 361 30.13 -6.80 18.72
C LEU A 361 28.99 -5.80 18.97
N PHE A 362 27.87 -6.19 19.60
CA PHE A 362 26.73 -5.30 19.76
C PHE A 362 27.05 -4.07 20.62
N GLY A 363 26.98 -2.89 20.01
CA GLY A 363 27.26 -1.62 20.66
C GLY A 363 26.07 -1.01 21.42
N GLY A 364 24.91 -1.65 21.42
CA GLY A 364 23.67 -1.13 22.00
C GLY A 364 22.80 -0.35 21.00
N TYR A 365 21.56 -0.07 21.42
CA TYR A 365 20.66 0.83 20.70
C TYR A 365 20.84 2.27 21.21
N TYR A 366 20.96 3.23 20.28
CA TYR A 366 21.09 4.65 20.62
C TYR A 366 19.78 5.19 21.19
N ASN A 367 19.88 5.93 22.30
CA ASN A 367 18.75 6.45 23.08
C ASN A 367 17.69 5.38 23.44
N ASP A 368 18.12 4.14 23.72
CA ASP A 368 17.22 3.04 24.11
C ASP A 368 17.91 1.99 25.01
N ASP A 369 18.21 2.41 26.25
CA ASP A 369 18.86 1.53 27.23
C ASP A 369 17.98 0.34 27.62
N ALA A 370 16.65 0.51 27.60
CA ALA A 370 15.70 -0.55 27.91
C ALA A 370 15.75 -1.67 26.87
N ALA A 371 15.68 -1.35 25.57
CA ALA A 371 15.83 -2.35 24.51
C ALA A 371 17.23 -2.97 24.50
N THR A 372 18.25 -2.21 24.88
CA THR A 372 19.63 -2.73 25.01
C THR A 372 19.71 -3.77 26.12
N ALA A 373 19.13 -3.50 27.28
CA ALA A 373 19.08 -4.42 28.41
C ALA A 373 18.23 -5.68 28.12
N GLU A 374 17.16 -5.55 27.34
CA GLU A 374 16.34 -6.71 26.91
C GLU A 374 17.17 -7.72 26.10
N ARG A 375 18.04 -7.22 25.22
CA ARG A 375 18.97 -8.04 24.42
C ARG A 375 20.16 -8.55 25.22
N LEU A 376 20.68 -7.74 26.14
CA LEU A 376 21.82 -8.05 27.00
C LEU A 376 21.36 -8.47 28.39
N ARG A 377 20.87 -9.71 28.50
CA ARG A 377 20.39 -10.29 29.75
C ARG A 377 21.17 -11.56 30.11
N HIS A 378 21.28 -11.83 31.40
CA HIS A 378 22.00 -13.00 31.94
C HIS A 378 23.47 -13.10 31.46
N GLY A 379 24.14 -11.97 31.21
CA GLY A 379 25.52 -11.94 30.73
C GLY A 379 25.72 -12.40 29.29
N CYS A 380 24.64 -12.55 28.51
CA CYS A 380 24.64 -13.02 27.13
C CYS A 380 23.87 -12.06 26.22
N TYR A 381 24.09 -12.14 24.91
CA TYR A 381 23.24 -11.47 23.91
C TYR A 381 22.19 -12.45 23.37
N TRP A 382 20.93 -12.06 23.41
CA TRP A 382 19.76 -12.86 23.05
C TRP A 382 19.09 -12.29 21.79
N THR A 383 19.13 -13.04 20.68
CA THR A 383 18.78 -12.52 19.34
C THR A 383 17.28 -12.35 19.11
N GLY A 384 16.43 -13.06 19.86
CA GLY A 384 14.99 -13.22 19.63
C GLY A 384 14.64 -14.17 18.47
N ASP A 385 15.63 -14.80 17.85
CA ASP A 385 15.43 -15.82 16.81
C ASP A 385 15.56 -17.21 17.44
N LEU A 386 14.63 -18.09 17.10
CA LEU A 386 14.63 -19.47 17.56
C LEU A 386 15.44 -20.36 16.64
N ALA A 387 16.21 -21.26 17.23
CA ALA A 387 17.04 -22.20 16.53
C ALA A 387 17.12 -23.55 17.27
N TYR A 388 17.70 -24.54 16.62
CA TYR A 388 18.16 -25.78 17.23
C TYR A 388 19.52 -26.18 16.64
N ARG A 389 20.31 -26.93 17.41
CA ARG A 389 21.66 -27.34 17.03
C ARG A 389 21.77 -28.86 17.05
N ASP A 390 22.28 -29.48 16.00
CA ASP A 390 22.51 -30.92 15.99
C ASP A 390 23.81 -31.34 16.69
N THR A 391 24.05 -32.65 16.74
CA THR A 391 25.23 -33.25 17.40
C THR A 391 26.55 -32.93 16.71
N GLU A 392 26.54 -32.50 15.45
CA GLU A 392 27.71 -32.06 14.70
C GLU A 392 27.94 -30.53 14.80
N GLY A 393 27.02 -29.82 15.46
CA GLY A 393 27.09 -28.39 15.69
C GLY A 393 26.45 -27.54 14.61
N TRP A 394 25.72 -28.12 13.65
CA TRP A 394 24.99 -27.37 12.63
C TRP A 394 23.75 -26.71 13.24
N LEU A 395 23.54 -25.44 12.90
CA LEU A 395 22.42 -24.65 13.38
C LEU A 395 21.30 -24.59 12.34
N TYR A 396 20.06 -24.69 12.80
CA TYR A 396 18.86 -24.62 11.98
C TYR A 396 17.92 -23.58 12.58
N LEU A 397 17.36 -22.70 11.75
CA LEU A 397 16.39 -21.71 12.22
C LEU A 397 15.00 -22.36 12.35
N ALA A 398 14.38 -22.18 13.51
CA ALA A 398 13.02 -22.62 13.80
C ALA A 398 11.99 -21.51 13.53
N GLY A 399 12.39 -20.24 13.58
CA GLY A 399 11.54 -19.08 13.37
C GLY A 399 11.91 -17.95 14.33
N ARG A 400 10.97 -17.07 14.67
CA ARG A 400 11.09 -16.14 15.80
C ARG A 400 10.33 -16.65 17.01
N THR A 401 10.60 -16.11 18.19
CA THR A 401 9.87 -16.48 19.42
C THR A 401 8.35 -16.31 19.26
N ALA A 402 7.91 -15.36 18.42
CA ALA A 402 6.51 -15.14 18.06
C ALA A 402 5.95 -16.07 16.96
N ASP A 403 6.76 -16.98 16.40
CA ASP A 403 6.41 -17.91 15.31
C ASP A 403 6.23 -19.37 15.76
N TRP A 404 6.20 -19.65 17.07
CA TRP A 404 5.72 -20.93 17.58
C TRP A 404 4.25 -21.12 17.23
N LEU A 405 3.94 -22.28 16.67
CA LEU A 405 2.58 -22.74 16.39
C LEU A 405 2.22 -23.78 17.45
N ARG A 406 1.10 -23.61 18.14
CA ARG A 406 0.61 -24.61 19.10
C ARG A 406 -0.47 -25.47 18.47
N VAL A 407 -0.10 -26.45 17.64
CA VAL A 407 -1.05 -27.32 16.92
C VAL A 407 -1.29 -28.60 17.71
N ASP A 408 -2.54 -28.93 18.02
CA ASP A 408 -2.93 -30.12 18.79
C ASP A 408 -2.22 -30.27 20.15
N GLY A 409 -1.84 -29.16 20.79
CA GLY A 409 -1.12 -29.16 22.06
C GLY A 409 0.38 -29.49 21.95
N GLU A 410 0.91 -29.63 20.74
CA GLU A 410 2.33 -29.74 20.44
C GLU A 410 2.87 -28.41 19.89
N ASN A 411 4.15 -28.22 20.12
CA ASN A 411 4.87 -27.02 19.74
C ASN A 411 5.49 -27.29 18.36
N LEU A 412 5.08 -26.54 17.33
CA LEU A 412 5.53 -26.65 15.95
C LEU A 412 6.22 -25.37 15.48
N ALA A 413 7.33 -25.55 14.78
CA ALA A 413 8.11 -24.47 14.19
C ALA A 413 7.70 -24.25 12.72
N ALA A 414 7.47 -23.00 12.32
CA ALA A 414 7.10 -22.67 10.95
C ALA A 414 8.26 -22.89 9.94
N GLY A 415 9.50 -22.65 10.35
CA GLY A 415 10.68 -22.68 9.46
C GLY A 415 10.91 -24.02 8.74
N PRO A 416 10.86 -25.19 9.42
CA PRO A 416 10.94 -26.50 8.76
C PRO A 416 9.89 -26.71 7.67
N ILE A 417 8.64 -26.26 7.90
CA ILE A 417 7.54 -26.42 6.94
C ILE A 417 7.78 -25.55 5.70
N GLU A 418 8.25 -24.31 5.88
CA GLU A 418 8.62 -23.42 4.77
C GLU A 418 9.72 -24.01 3.89
N ARG A 419 10.75 -24.60 4.51
CA ARG A 419 11.86 -25.23 3.79
C ARG A 419 11.40 -26.40 2.93
N VAL A 420 10.48 -27.22 3.44
CA VAL A 420 9.91 -28.33 2.68
C VAL A 420 9.10 -27.79 1.49
N LEU A 421 8.17 -26.86 1.73
CA LEU A 421 7.35 -26.26 0.67
C LEU A 421 8.17 -25.58 -0.43
N GLN A 422 9.29 -24.91 -0.08
CA GLN A 422 10.19 -24.28 -1.03
C GLN A 422 10.85 -25.25 -2.03
N ARG A 423 10.86 -26.56 -1.76
CA ARG A 423 11.35 -27.57 -2.73
C ARG A 423 10.42 -27.72 -3.93
N LEU A 424 9.17 -27.25 -3.86
CA LEU A 424 8.20 -27.35 -4.94
C LEU A 424 8.58 -26.41 -6.11
N PRO A 425 8.87 -26.93 -7.32
CA PRO A 425 9.39 -26.13 -8.43
C PRO A 425 8.52 -24.94 -8.83
N ALA A 426 7.20 -25.08 -8.71
CA ALA A 426 6.22 -24.06 -9.08
C ALA A 426 6.26 -22.81 -8.18
N LEU A 427 6.81 -22.89 -6.97
CA LEU A 427 6.80 -21.77 -6.02
C LEU A 427 7.96 -20.82 -6.24
N SER A 428 7.68 -19.52 -6.13
CA SER A 428 8.68 -18.44 -6.06
C SER A 428 8.93 -18.02 -4.61
N ARG A 429 7.89 -17.98 -3.76
CA ARG A 429 7.99 -17.59 -2.35
C ARG A 429 6.99 -18.33 -1.47
N VAL A 430 7.35 -18.50 -0.19
CA VAL A 430 6.57 -19.24 0.80
C VAL A 430 6.63 -18.53 2.15
N ALA A 431 5.50 -18.46 2.84
CA ALA A 431 5.41 -18.11 4.25
C ALA A 431 4.47 -19.05 5.01
N VAL A 432 4.93 -19.63 6.11
CA VAL A 432 4.14 -20.46 7.03
C VAL A 432 4.00 -19.74 8.36
N TYR A 433 2.80 -19.80 8.91
CA TYR A 433 2.42 -19.14 10.15
C TYR A 433 1.17 -19.78 10.76
N GLY A 434 0.83 -19.34 11.97
CA GLY A 434 -0.28 -19.85 12.74
C GLY A 434 -1.50 -18.99 12.58
N VAL A 435 -2.64 -19.63 12.45
CA VAL A 435 -3.97 -19.00 12.48
C VAL A 435 -4.83 -19.73 13.51
N PRO A 436 -5.81 -19.07 14.16
CA PRO A 436 -6.63 -19.73 15.18
C PRO A 436 -7.35 -20.98 14.64
N ASP A 437 -7.27 -22.12 15.34
CA ASP A 437 -7.86 -23.39 14.87
C ASP A 437 -9.36 -23.56 15.20
N GLY A 438 -9.99 -22.55 15.81
CA GLY A 438 -11.42 -22.57 16.19
C GLY A 438 -11.79 -23.56 17.31
N ARG A 439 -10.87 -24.40 17.79
CA ARG A 439 -11.04 -25.29 18.96
C ARG A 439 -10.11 -24.91 20.11
N VAL A 440 -8.82 -25.24 20.02
CA VAL A 440 -7.74 -24.91 20.97
C VAL A 440 -6.41 -24.91 20.20
N GLY A 441 -5.59 -23.86 20.35
CA GLY A 441 -4.29 -23.76 19.66
C GLY A 441 -4.36 -23.18 18.24
N ASP A 442 -3.28 -23.36 17.50
CA ASP A 442 -3.10 -22.84 16.13
C ASP A 442 -3.30 -23.93 15.08
N ALA A 443 -3.77 -23.51 13.90
CA ALA A 443 -3.71 -24.27 12.67
C ALA A 443 -2.50 -23.80 11.84
N VAL A 444 -1.85 -24.74 11.13
CA VAL A 444 -0.78 -24.40 10.18
C VAL A 444 -1.40 -23.75 8.94
N MET A 445 -0.99 -22.52 8.62
CA MET A 445 -1.33 -21.82 7.39
C MET A 445 -0.08 -21.61 6.54
N ALA A 446 -0.18 -21.85 5.23
CA ALA A 446 0.87 -21.57 4.27
C ALA A 446 0.40 -20.61 3.18
N ALA A 447 1.07 -19.48 3.01
CA ALA A 447 0.88 -18.57 1.88
C ALA A 447 2.00 -18.79 0.85
N LEU A 448 1.63 -19.11 -0.38
CA LEU A 448 2.51 -19.49 -1.48
C LEU A 448 2.34 -18.50 -2.64
N VAL A 449 3.44 -18.09 -3.25
CA VAL A 449 3.44 -17.32 -4.51
C VAL A 449 4.06 -18.20 -5.57
N LEU A 450 3.44 -18.28 -6.75
CA LEU A 450 3.93 -19.06 -7.87
C LEU A 450 5.02 -18.31 -8.63
N ARG A 451 5.83 -19.02 -9.42
CA ARG A 451 6.66 -18.41 -10.47
C ARG A 451 5.77 -17.98 -11.64
N ASP A 452 6.21 -16.99 -12.40
CA ASP A 452 5.53 -16.56 -13.63
C ASP A 452 5.28 -17.77 -14.54
N ASP A 453 4.06 -17.87 -15.07
CA ASP A 453 3.55 -18.97 -15.92
C ASP A 453 3.48 -20.36 -15.26
N ALA A 454 3.81 -20.51 -13.97
CA ALA A 454 3.66 -21.78 -13.25
C ALA A 454 2.22 -21.96 -12.72
N THR A 455 1.71 -23.18 -12.79
CA THR A 455 0.44 -23.57 -12.15
C THR A 455 0.70 -24.53 -11.00
N LEU A 456 -0.17 -24.52 -10.00
CA LEU A 456 -0.19 -25.52 -8.94
C LEU A 456 -1.62 -25.88 -8.60
N THR A 457 -1.93 -27.18 -8.58
CA THR A 457 -3.23 -27.71 -8.21
C THR A 457 -3.23 -28.31 -6.80
N PRO A 458 -4.40 -28.43 -6.14
CA PRO A 458 -4.50 -29.09 -4.83
C PRO A 458 -3.95 -30.53 -4.83
N ALA A 459 -4.17 -31.28 -5.91
CA ALA A 459 -3.70 -32.65 -6.05
C ALA A 459 -2.18 -32.74 -6.13
N GLU A 460 -1.54 -31.86 -6.92
CA GLU A 460 -0.08 -31.77 -7.01
C GLU A 460 0.55 -31.39 -5.66
N LEU A 461 -0.07 -30.48 -4.91
CA LEU A 461 0.40 -30.14 -3.55
C LEU A 461 0.25 -31.31 -2.58
N THR A 462 -0.87 -32.04 -2.63
CA THR A 462 -1.07 -33.25 -1.82
C THR A 462 -0.03 -34.33 -2.15
N GLU A 463 0.18 -34.63 -3.42
CA GLU A 463 1.16 -35.63 -3.87
C GLU A 463 2.58 -35.21 -3.45
N PHE A 464 2.91 -33.93 -3.62
CA PHE A 464 4.18 -33.37 -3.18
C PHE A 464 4.40 -33.57 -1.67
N LEU A 465 3.44 -33.17 -0.83
CA LEU A 465 3.54 -33.29 0.63
C LEU A 465 3.59 -34.76 1.07
N ALA A 466 2.85 -35.66 0.42
CA ALA A 466 2.87 -37.09 0.69
C ALA A 466 4.23 -37.75 0.39
N ALA A 467 4.97 -37.20 -0.58
CA ALA A 467 6.31 -37.69 -0.93
C ALA A 467 7.41 -37.22 0.06
N GLN A 468 7.13 -36.25 0.94
CA GLN A 468 8.11 -35.72 1.89
C GLN A 468 8.18 -36.59 3.14
N ARG A 469 9.17 -37.50 3.18
CA ARG A 469 9.38 -38.38 4.34
C ARG A 469 9.80 -37.63 5.60
N ASP A 470 10.43 -36.46 5.42
CA ASP A 470 10.92 -35.58 6.48
C ASP A 470 9.88 -34.56 6.99
N LEU A 471 8.60 -34.68 6.59
CA LEU A 471 7.51 -33.82 7.04
C LEU A 471 6.38 -34.64 7.67
N SER A 472 6.23 -34.53 9.00
CA SER A 472 5.11 -35.13 9.71
C SER A 472 3.75 -34.67 9.15
N PRO A 473 2.76 -35.56 8.97
CA PRO A 473 1.40 -35.19 8.52
C PRO A 473 0.70 -34.13 9.40
N LYS A 474 1.10 -33.99 10.67
CA LYS A 474 0.63 -32.93 11.57
C LYS A 474 1.13 -31.53 11.19
N ALA A 475 2.29 -31.46 10.54
CA ALA A 475 2.91 -30.22 10.10
C ALA A 475 2.42 -29.77 8.71
N TRP A 476 1.58 -30.57 8.06
CA TRP A 476 0.95 -30.18 6.79
C TRP A 476 -0.01 -29.00 7.04
N PRO A 477 0.01 -27.98 6.17
CA PRO A 477 -0.92 -26.87 6.28
C PRO A 477 -2.38 -27.36 6.36
N ARG A 478 -3.15 -26.81 7.29
CA ARG A 478 -4.62 -26.94 7.27
C ARG A 478 -5.21 -26.01 6.21
N TYR A 479 -4.57 -24.87 6.01
CA TYR A 479 -4.96 -23.87 5.04
C TYR A 479 -3.77 -23.52 4.15
N VAL A 480 -4.02 -23.42 2.85
CA VAL A 480 -3.02 -23.00 1.86
C VAL A 480 -3.61 -21.87 1.05
N ARG A 481 -2.95 -20.72 1.06
CA ARG A 481 -3.27 -19.59 0.20
C ARG A 481 -2.28 -19.54 -0.95
N LEU A 482 -2.78 -19.61 -2.18
CA LEU A 482 -2.03 -19.13 -3.35
C LEU A 482 -2.29 -17.63 -3.46
N ALA A 483 -1.25 -16.80 -3.48
CA ALA A 483 -1.32 -15.35 -3.57
C ALA A 483 -0.49 -14.82 -4.75
N ALA A 484 -0.84 -13.65 -5.29
CA ALA A 484 -0.05 -13.01 -6.35
C ALA A 484 1.25 -12.40 -5.79
N ASP A 485 1.19 -11.87 -4.57
CA ASP A 485 2.35 -11.38 -3.81
C ASP A 485 2.14 -11.62 -2.30
N LEU A 486 3.11 -11.24 -1.47
CA LEU A 486 3.11 -11.29 -0.01
C LEU A 486 3.79 -10.00 0.46
N PRO A 487 3.30 -9.37 1.54
CA PRO A 487 3.83 -8.13 2.06
C PRO A 487 5.29 -8.32 2.49
N ALA A 488 6.15 -7.36 2.12
CA ALA A 488 7.58 -7.43 2.41
C ALA A 488 8.18 -6.07 2.82
N THR A 489 9.37 -6.09 3.46
CA THR A 489 10.17 -4.90 3.77
C THR A 489 10.87 -4.31 2.54
N ALA A 490 11.50 -3.13 2.67
CA ALA A 490 12.39 -2.56 1.65
C ALA A 490 13.59 -3.47 1.27
N THR A 491 13.87 -4.48 2.09
CA THR A 491 14.87 -5.53 1.85
C THR A 491 14.24 -6.87 1.43
N ASN A 492 12.98 -6.86 0.99
CA ASN A 492 12.24 -8.02 0.48
C ASN A 492 12.05 -9.16 1.49
N LYS A 493 11.99 -8.84 2.79
CA LYS A 493 11.68 -9.79 3.85
C LYS A 493 10.18 -9.87 4.10
N ILE A 494 9.59 -11.06 4.04
CA ILE A 494 8.15 -11.27 4.19
C ILE A 494 7.68 -10.89 5.60
N LEU A 495 6.58 -10.13 5.68
CA LEU A 495 5.97 -9.66 6.91
C LEU A 495 4.88 -10.62 7.42
N LYS A 496 5.27 -11.76 8.03
CA LYS A 496 4.34 -12.78 8.55
C LYS A 496 3.29 -12.26 9.53
N ARG A 497 3.56 -11.18 10.26
CA ARG A 497 2.58 -10.55 11.17
C ARG A 497 1.34 -10.02 10.43
N VAL A 498 1.52 -9.54 9.20
CA VAL A 498 0.43 -9.09 8.33
C VAL A 498 -0.36 -10.30 7.88
N LEU A 499 0.34 -11.35 7.40
CA LEU A 499 -0.27 -12.62 6.98
C LEU A 499 -1.06 -13.32 8.12
N LYS A 500 -0.53 -13.34 9.34
CA LYS A 500 -1.23 -13.89 10.54
C LYS A 500 -2.52 -13.13 10.85
N ALA A 501 -2.49 -11.80 10.74
CA ALA A 501 -3.65 -10.95 11.01
C ALA A 501 -4.78 -11.15 9.97
N GLU A 502 -4.43 -11.48 8.73
CA GLU A 502 -5.40 -11.82 7.67
C GLU A 502 -6.14 -13.15 7.89
N GLY A 503 -5.64 -14.03 8.76
CA GLY A 503 -6.26 -15.32 9.07
C GLY A 503 -6.26 -16.33 7.91
N PRO A 504 -7.04 -17.44 8.00
CA PRO A 504 -7.14 -18.45 6.95
C PRO A 504 -8.07 -17.97 5.83
N THR A 505 -7.65 -16.93 5.12
CA THR A 505 -8.40 -16.32 4.01
C THR A 505 -7.66 -16.49 2.69
N ALA A 506 -8.37 -16.41 1.57
CA ALA A 506 -7.78 -16.51 0.23
C ALA A 506 -6.92 -15.30 -0.14
N GLY A 507 -7.06 -14.17 0.55
CA GLY A 507 -6.46 -12.90 0.14
C GLY A 507 -6.94 -12.50 -1.27
N ASP A 508 -6.00 -12.20 -2.15
CA ASP A 508 -6.13 -11.87 -3.56
C ASP A 508 -6.07 -13.10 -4.51
N GLY A 509 -5.86 -14.30 -3.96
CA GLY A 509 -5.78 -15.52 -4.75
C GLY A 509 -6.76 -16.58 -4.27
N VAL A 510 -6.28 -17.80 -4.04
CA VAL A 510 -7.15 -18.95 -3.78
C VAL A 510 -6.81 -19.57 -2.43
N LEU A 511 -7.84 -19.80 -1.61
CA LEU A 511 -7.71 -20.57 -0.39
C LEU A 511 -8.07 -22.04 -0.65
N TRP A 512 -7.16 -22.90 -0.25
CA TRP A 512 -7.41 -24.32 -0.10
C TRP A 512 -7.49 -24.68 1.36
N HIS A 513 -8.41 -25.59 1.67
CA HIS A 513 -8.62 -26.12 3.00
C HIS A 513 -8.49 -27.64 2.97
N ARG A 514 -7.78 -28.16 3.97
CA ARG A 514 -7.66 -29.59 4.24
C ARG A 514 -8.43 -29.93 5.53
N PRO A 515 -9.54 -30.67 5.44
CA PRO A 515 -10.29 -31.10 6.61
C PRO A 515 -9.44 -31.94 7.58
N ASP A 516 -9.88 -31.97 8.84
CA ASP A 516 -9.23 -32.71 9.92
C ASP A 516 -9.01 -34.20 9.55
N ARG A 517 -7.75 -34.67 9.56
CA ARG A 517 -7.31 -36.04 9.18
C ARG A 517 -7.48 -36.43 7.70
N ALA A 518 -7.82 -35.50 6.81
CA ALA A 518 -7.81 -35.74 5.36
C ALA A 518 -6.41 -35.53 4.75
N ALA A 519 -6.13 -36.21 3.63
CA ALA A 519 -4.90 -36.01 2.86
C ALA A 519 -5.07 -34.98 1.72
N GLU A 520 -6.31 -34.68 1.35
CA GLU A 520 -6.63 -33.86 0.17
C GLU A 520 -7.02 -32.43 0.54
N TYR A 521 -6.56 -31.49 -0.30
CA TYR A 521 -6.95 -30.08 -0.23
C TYR A 521 -8.12 -29.81 -1.18
N HIS A 522 -9.06 -28.98 -0.76
CA HIS A 522 -10.18 -28.55 -1.57
C HIS A 522 -10.31 -27.02 -1.55
N ALA A 523 -10.72 -26.43 -2.67
CA ALA A 523 -11.13 -25.03 -2.69
C ALA A 523 -12.45 -24.85 -1.91
N VAL A 524 -12.58 -23.75 -1.17
CA VAL A 524 -13.74 -23.47 -0.30
C VAL A 524 -14.79 -22.61 -1.03
N ALA A 525 -16.09 -22.93 -0.91
CA ALA A 525 -17.24 -22.18 -1.49
C ALA A 525 -18.29 -21.78 -0.41
N ASP A 526 -18.96 -20.63 -0.52
CA ASP A 526 -19.67 -19.95 0.59
C ASP A 526 -21.24 -20.14 0.61
N PRO A 527 -21.95 -20.33 1.76
CA PRO A 527 -23.36 -20.77 1.82
C PRO A 527 -24.34 -19.85 2.62
N SER A 528 -25.49 -19.40 2.05
CA SER A 528 -26.83 -19.25 2.72
C SER A 528 -27.90 -18.49 1.89
N SER A 529 -29.12 -19.03 1.74
CA SER A 529 -30.31 -18.34 1.14
C SER A 529 -31.66 -18.95 1.60
N HIS A 530 -32.71 -18.12 1.79
CA HIS A 530 -34.16 -18.44 1.60
C HIS A 530 -35.04 -17.16 1.63
N SER A 531 -36.09 -17.11 0.79
CA SER A 531 -36.93 -15.94 0.40
C SER A 531 -38.43 -16.10 0.71
N LEU A 532 -39.24 -15.03 0.66
CA LEU A 532 -40.72 -15.03 0.43
C LEU A 532 -41.27 -13.68 -0.14
N ASP A 533 -42.50 -13.73 -0.70
CA ASP A 533 -43.05 -13.05 -1.90
C ASP A 533 -44.20 -12.00 -1.68
N ARG A 534 -44.60 -11.29 -2.78
CA ARG A 534 -45.92 -10.67 -3.18
C ARG A 534 -46.34 -9.18 -2.80
N PRO A 535 -47.37 -8.51 -3.45
CA PRO A 535 -47.62 -8.08 -4.86
C PRO A 535 -48.37 -6.66 -4.98
N PRO A 536 -49.22 -6.24 -5.98
CA PRO A 536 -49.04 -4.95 -6.72
C PRO A 536 -50.22 -3.91 -6.87
N ALA A 537 -49.81 -2.65 -7.16
CA ALA A 537 -50.28 -1.46 -7.95
C ALA A 537 -51.74 -1.10 -8.40
N SER A 538 -51.97 0.24 -8.61
CA SER A 538 -52.95 0.85 -9.56
C SER A 538 -52.60 2.30 -10.06
N ARG A 539 -52.89 2.63 -11.35
CA ARG A 539 -52.63 3.85 -12.21
C ARG A 539 -53.57 5.07 -11.95
N ALA A 540 -53.48 6.32 -12.48
CA ALA A 540 -52.93 7.02 -13.69
C ALA A 540 -52.81 8.57 -13.42
N GLN A 541 -52.19 9.51 -14.19
CA GLN A 541 -52.44 10.04 -15.58
C GLN A 541 -51.42 11.20 -15.97
N GLU A 542 -51.19 11.50 -17.28
CA GLU A 542 -50.09 12.35 -17.88
C GLU A 542 -50.50 13.71 -18.56
N VAL A 543 -49.50 14.61 -18.82
CA VAL A 543 -49.49 15.86 -19.67
C VAL A 543 -48.16 15.93 -20.50
N PRO A 544 -48.06 16.58 -21.70
CA PRO A 544 -47.37 16.02 -22.88
C PRO A 544 -45.96 16.55 -23.24
N VAL A 545 -45.13 15.69 -23.85
CA VAL A 545 -43.88 16.01 -24.57
C VAL A 545 -43.91 15.32 -25.94
N SER A 546 -43.49 16.01 -27.02
CA SER A 546 -43.40 15.45 -28.37
C SER A 546 -42.54 14.19 -28.37
N SER A 547 -43.19 13.03 -28.47
CA SER A 547 -42.55 11.72 -28.33
C SER A 547 -41.91 11.31 -29.67
N PRO A 548 -40.60 11.03 -29.74
CA PRO A 548 -40.06 10.31 -30.88
C PRO A 548 -40.73 8.94 -30.96
N THR A 549 -41.16 8.52 -32.15
CA THR A 549 -41.81 7.22 -32.37
C THR A 549 -40.82 6.04 -32.40
N ALA A 550 -39.52 6.32 -32.47
CA ALA A 550 -38.43 5.34 -32.39
C ALA A 550 -37.14 6.02 -31.88
N LEU A 551 -36.26 5.25 -31.24
CA LEU A 551 -34.94 5.74 -30.82
C LEU A 551 -34.02 6.00 -32.04
N PRO A 552 -33.16 7.03 -31.99
CA PRO A 552 -32.15 7.26 -33.02
C PRO A 552 -31.23 6.04 -33.20
N ALA A 553 -30.92 5.70 -34.45
CA ALA A 553 -29.96 4.64 -34.74
C ALA A 553 -28.56 5.01 -34.21
N GLY A 554 -27.91 4.08 -33.50
CA GLY A 554 -26.57 4.29 -32.94
C GLY A 554 -26.54 5.10 -31.63
N LEU A 555 -27.67 5.33 -30.97
CA LEU A 555 -27.72 5.96 -29.65
C LEU A 555 -26.99 5.08 -28.61
N ASP A 556 -26.06 5.70 -27.88
CA ASP A 556 -25.32 5.09 -26.77
C ASP A 556 -25.52 5.95 -25.51
N PHE A 557 -26.25 5.42 -24.52
CA PHE A 557 -26.51 6.13 -23.26
C PHE A 557 -25.27 6.29 -22.38
N SER A 558 -24.15 5.63 -22.72
CA SER A 558 -22.85 5.79 -22.07
C SER A 558 -21.91 6.75 -22.81
N ASP A 559 -22.38 7.46 -23.84
CA ASP A 559 -21.55 8.43 -24.56
C ASP A 559 -21.42 9.73 -23.76
N PRO A 560 -20.21 10.10 -23.27
CA PRO A 560 -20.03 11.33 -22.50
C PRO A 560 -20.31 12.60 -23.32
N ALA A 561 -20.23 12.55 -24.65
CA ALA A 561 -20.59 13.70 -25.50
C ALA A 561 -22.10 13.98 -25.49
N LEU A 562 -22.93 12.93 -25.42
CA LEU A 562 -24.38 13.09 -25.25
C LEU A 562 -24.68 13.85 -23.95
N TRP A 563 -24.03 13.44 -22.86
CA TRP A 563 -24.22 14.06 -21.55
C TRP A 563 -23.58 15.45 -21.45
N ALA A 564 -22.51 15.75 -22.17
CA ALA A 564 -22.00 17.12 -22.27
C ALA A 564 -23.00 18.07 -22.94
N ASP A 565 -23.80 17.58 -23.89
CA ASP A 565 -24.82 18.36 -24.59
C ASP A 565 -26.14 18.45 -23.79
N ARG A 566 -26.70 17.30 -23.37
CA ARG A 566 -28.02 17.25 -22.71
C ARG A 566 -28.26 15.93 -21.94
N THR A 567 -29.29 15.94 -21.10
CA THR A 567 -29.87 14.70 -20.54
C THR A 567 -30.87 14.10 -21.54
N PRO A 568 -30.80 12.79 -21.87
CA PRO A 568 -31.69 12.14 -22.85
C PRO A 568 -33.06 11.75 -22.26
N ALA A 569 -33.76 12.72 -21.67
CA ALA A 569 -35.01 12.49 -20.94
C ALA A 569 -36.15 11.96 -21.83
N ALA A 570 -36.26 12.44 -23.07
CA ALA A 570 -37.29 12.01 -24.01
C ALA A 570 -37.07 10.56 -24.47
N GLU A 571 -35.81 10.18 -24.70
CA GLU A 571 -35.41 8.82 -25.05
C GLU A 571 -35.67 7.84 -23.89
N PHE A 572 -35.37 8.25 -22.66
CA PHE A 572 -35.71 7.47 -21.48
C PHE A 572 -37.22 7.30 -21.29
N ALA A 573 -38.02 8.36 -21.47
CA ALA A 573 -39.47 8.27 -21.40
C ALA A 573 -40.04 7.31 -22.45
N LEU A 574 -39.50 7.33 -23.67
CA LEU A 574 -39.85 6.37 -24.72
C LEU A 574 -39.49 4.93 -24.32
N LEU A 575 -38.28 4.70 -23.80
CA LEU A 575 -37.86 3.38 -23.31
C LEU A 575 -38.79 2.87 -22.21
N ARG A 576 -39.08 3.69 -21.19
CA ARG A 576 -40.02 3.30 -20.11
C ARG A 576 -41.37 2.88 -20.66
N LYS A 577 -41.88 3.50 -21.73
CA LYS A 577 -43.17 3.14 -22.35
C LYS A 577 -43.10 1.90 -23.25
N THR A 578 -41.99 1.67 -23.95
CA THR A 578 -41.93 0.71 -25.06
C THR A 578 -41.01 -0.48 -24.83
N ALA A 579 -39.84 -0.28 -24.24
CA ALA A 579 -38.80 -1.28 -24.03
C ALA A 579 -37.98 -0.92 -22.78
N PRO A 580 -38.53 -1.10 -21.57
CA PRO A 580 -37.94 -0.56 -20.35
C PRO A 580 -36.58 -1.19 -20.00
N VAL A 581 -36.33 -2.39 -20.53
CA VAL A 581 -35.05 -3.10 -20.56
C VAL A 581 -34.62 -3.22 -22.02
N TRP A 582 -33.57 -2.50 -22.42
CA TRP A 582 -33.15 -2.35 -23.82
C TRP A 582 -31.66 -2.56 -24.00
N TRP A 583 -31.26 -3.21 -25.10
CA TRP A 583 -29.84 -3.49 -25.36
C TRP A 583 -29.15 -2.26 -25.98
N ASN A 584 -28.15 -1.73 -25.28
CA ASN A 584 -27.28 -0.64 -25.73
C ASN A 584 -25.96 -1.21 -26.26
N SER A 585 -25.86 -1.33 -27.57
CA SER A 585 -24.64 -1.80 -28.24
C SER A 585 -23.49 -0.80 -28.07
N GLN A 586 -22.29 -1.31 -27.80
CA GLN A 586 -21.05 -0.54 -27.74
C GLN A 586 -20.02 -1.10 -28.74
N THR A 587 -19.14 -0.22 -29.24
CA THR A 587 -17.97 -0.63 -30.02
C THR A 587 -16.88 -1.18 -29.10
N ASP A 588 -15.96 -2.01 -29.62
CA ASP A 588 -14.94 -2.69 -28.81
C ASP A 588 -14.06 -1.72 -28.00
N ASP A 589 -13.72 -0.57 -28.58
CA ASP A 589 -12.95 0.50 -27.92
C ASP A 589 -13.69 1.18 -26.76
N ARG A 590 -15.03 1.12 -26.75
CA ARG A 590 -15.90 1.65 -25.70
C ARG A 590 -16.33 0.59 -24.69
N CYS A 591 -15.94 -0.66 -24.93
CA CYS A 591 -16.31 -1.83 -24.14
C CYS A 591 -15.15 -2.39 -23.30
N VAL A 592 -13.98 -1.74 -23.29
CA VAL A 592 -12.81 -2.13 -22.49
C VAL A 592 -13.11 -1.91 -20.99
N PRO A 593 -12.75 -2.83 -20.08
CA PRO A 593 -12.05 -4.11 -20.32
C PRO A 593 -12.98 -5.31 -20.59
N HIS A 594 -14.29 -5.10 -20.65
CA HIS A 594 -15.29 -6.18 -20.66
C HIS A 594 -15.42 -6.95 -21.98
N ALA A 595 -15.22 -6.28 -23.12
CA ALA A 595 -15.30 -6.84 -24.47
C ALA A 595 -16.58 -7.68 -24.73
N ASP A 596 -17.73 -7.25 -24.21
CA ASP A 596 -19.03 -7.95 -24.27
C ASP A 596 -20.04 -7.33 -25.25
N GLY A 597 -19.62 -6.33 -26.02
CA GLY A 597 -20.41 -5.73 -27.12
C GLY A 597 -21.54 -4.80 -26.68
N GLY A 598 -21.77 -4.60 -25.37
CA GLY A 598 -22.78 -3.68 -24.85
C GLY A 598 -23.33 -4.05 -23.48
N PHE A 599 -24.45 -3.43 -23.12
CA PHE A 599 -25.13 -3.66 -21.83
C PHE A 599 -26.65 -3.43 -21.95
N TRP A 600 -27.41 -3.96 -21.00
CA TRP A 600 -28.85 -3.71 -20.87
C TRP A 600 -29.11 -2.39 -20.11
N VAL A 601 -29.78 -1.45 -20.76
CA VAL A 601 -30.33 -0.22 -20.16
C VAL A 601 -31.59 -0.57 -19.39
N VAL A 602 -31.59 -0.32 -18.08
CA VAL A 602 -32.76 -0.45 -17.20
C VAL A 602 -33.27 0.94 -16.85
N SER A 603 -34.45 1.28 -17.39
CA SER A 603 -34.97 2.65 -17.39
C SER A 603 -36.14 2.88 -16.42
N ARG A 604 -36.85 1.83 -16.00
CA ARG A 604 -37.98 1.94 -15.06
C ARG A 604 -37.53 1.85 -13.60
N HIS A 605 -38.25 2.55 -12.74
CA HIS A 605 -37.99 2.60 -11.30
C HIS A 605 -38.06 1.24 -10.63
N GLU A 606 -39.11 0.47 -10.92
CA GLU A 606 -39.31 -0.87 -10.34
C GLU A 606 -38.18 -1.83 -10.74
N ASP A 607 -37.79 -1.84 -12.01
CA ASP A 607 -36.71 -2.71 -12.51
C ASP A 607 -35.34 -2.32 -11.92
N VAL A 608 -35.04 -1.02 -11.80
CA VAL A 608 -33.83 -0.54 -11.12
C VAL A 608 -33.81 -1.00 -9.65
N ARG A 609 -34.95 -0.94 -8.96
CA ARG A 609 -35.06 -1.45 -7.58
C ARG A 609 -34.86 -2.96 -7.52
N ALA A 610 -35.40 -3.71 -8.47
CA ALA A 610 -35.25 -5.17 -8.52
C ALA A 610 -33.77 -5.55 -8.64
N VAL A 611 -33.04 -4.95 -9.59
CA VAL A 611 -31.60 -5.16 -9.78
C VAL A 611 -30.79 -4.77 -8.54
N SER A 612 -31.16 -3.65 -7.90
CA SER A 612 -30.44 -3.17 -6.71
C SER A 612 -30.58 -4.07 -5.47
N ARG A 613 -31.65 -4.87 -5.38
CA ARG A 613 -32.01 -5.65 -4.18
C ARG A 613 -31.42 -7.06 -4.14
N ASP A 614 -31.15 -7.66 -5.29
CA ASP A 614 -30.67 -9.04 -5.37
C ASP A 614 -29.19 -9.09 -5.82
N PRO A 615 -28.23 -8.92 -4.90
CA PRO A 615 -26.80 -8.98 -5.22
C PRO A 615 -26.34 -10.39 -5.64
N ARG A 616 -27.15 -11.43 -5.36
CA ARG A 616 -26.81 -12.79 -5.80
C ARG A 616 -27.04 -12.95 -7.29
N LEU A 617 -28.14 -12.40 -7.78
CA LEU A 617 -28.51 -12.45 -9.19
C LEU A 617 -27.82 -11.35 -10.01
N PHE A 618 -27.62 -10.18 -9.41
CA PHE A 618 -27.04 -9.00 -10.04
C PHE A 618 -25.81 -8.52 -9.25
N SER A 619 -24.65 -9.08 -9.59
CA SER A 619 -23.37 -8.87 -8.92
C SER A 619 -22.80 -7.47 -9.17
N ALA A 620 -22.34 -6.80 -8.13
CA ALA A 620 -21.55 -5.56 -8.20
C ALA A 620 -20.06 -5.82 -8.46
N GLU A 621 -19.59 -7.04 -8.19
CA GLU A 621 -18.18 -7.43 -8.22
C GLU A 621 -17.72 -7.95 -9.58
N THR A 622 -18.52 -8.79 -10.24
CA THR A 622 -18.09 -9.58 -11.41
C THR A 622 -17.50 -8.71 -12.53
N LYS A 623 -18.17 -7.61 -12.90
CA LYS A 623 -17.67 -6.63 -13.90
C LYS A 623 -17.64 -5.20 -13.34
N GLY A 624 -17.62 -5.04 -12.02
CA GLY A 624 -17.66 -3.74 -11.37
C GLY A 624 -18.99 -2.98 -11.56
N SER A 625 -19.09 -1.83 -10.91
CA SER A 625 -20.31 -1.00 -10.89
C SER A 625 -20.33 0.16 -11.88
N VAL A 626 -19.20 0.48 -12.53
CA VAL A 626 -19.12 1.59 -13.49
C VAL A 626 -19.43 1.06 -14.89
N VAL A 627 -20.28 1.77 -15.64
CA VAL A 627 -20.73 1.35 -16.99
C VAL A 627 -19.61 1.46 -18.03
N ARG A 628 -18.69 2.42 -17.85
CA ARG A 628 -17.63 2.77 -18.80
C ARG A 628 -16.33 3.11 -18.06
N PHE A 629 -15.22 2.61 -18.59
CA PHE A 629 -13.87 2.91 -18.11
C PHE A 629 -13.04 3.63 -19.18
N PRO A 630 -11.88 4.24 -18.83
CA PRO A 630 -10.95 4.75 -19.82
C PRO A 630 -10.50 3.63 -20.76
N GLY A 631 -10.40 3.89 -22.07
CA GLY A 631 -9.97 2.88 -23.06
C GLY A 631 -8.53 2.38 -22.87
N THR A 632 -7.75 3.02 -22.00
CA THR A 632 -6.39 2.66 -21.61
C THR A 632 -6.32 1.80 -20.34
N VAL A 633 -7.45 1.49 -19.70
CA VAL A 633 -7.47 0.71 -18.46
C VAL A 633 -6.95 -0.71 -18.72
N THR A 634 -6.00 -1.16 -17.91
CA THR A 634 -5.47 -2.54 -17.95
C THR A 634 -6.36 -3.48 -17.13
N GLY A 635 -6.24 -4.79 -17.35
CA GLY A 635 -6.94 -5.81 -16.54
C GLY A 635 -6.62 -5.66 -15.04
N ASP A 636 -5.35 -5.53 -14.70
CA ASP A 636 -4.89 -5.39 -13.30
C ASP A 636 -5.42 -4.11 -12.63
N ALA A 637 -5.45 -2.99 -13.38
CA ALA A 637 -6.00 -1.73 -12.89
C ALA A 637 -7.51 -1.85 -12.64
N PHE A 638 -8.24 -2.54 -13.51
CA PHE A 638 -9.66 -2.83 -13.31
C PHE A 638 -9.90 -3.75 -12.10
N GLU A 639 -9.15 -4.84 -11.95
CA GLU A 639 -9.29 -5.76 -10.81
C GLU A 639 -9.02 -5.05 -9.47
N SER A 640 -8.05 -4.13 -9.44
CA SER A 640 -7.80 -3.29 -8.26
C SER A 640 -9.02 -2.45 -7.84
N THR A 641 -9.89 -2.05 -8.77
CA THR A 641 -11.11 -1.29 -8.43
C THR A 641 -12.14 -2.13 -7.65
N LYS A 642 -12.05 -3.46 -7.67
CA LYS A 642 -12.95 -4.35 -6.90
C LYS A 642 -12.68 -4.29 -5.39
N ALA A 643 -11.56 -3.70 -4.98
CA ALA A 643 -11.29 -3.36 -3.58
C ALA A 643 -12.13 -2.18 -3.05
N LEU A 644 -12.86 -1.45 -3.91
CA LEU A 644 -13.83 -0.44 -3.49
C LEU A 644 -15.14 -1.09 -3.04
N LEU A 645 -15.69 -0.69 -1.88
CA LEU A 645 -16.96 -1.23 -1.35
C LEU A 645 -18.12 -1.17 -2.37
N LEU A 646 -18.11 -0.19 -3.28
CA LEU A 646 -19.08 -0.05 -4.36
C LEU A 646 -19.09 -1.27 -5.32
N ASN A 647 -17.95 -1.92 -5.49
CA ASN A 647 -17.70 -3.04 -6.41
C ASN A 647 -17.63 -4.40 -5.69
N MET A 648 -18.22 -4.52 -4.50
CA MET A 648 -18.20 -5.78 -3.72
C MET A 648 -19.60 -6.34 -3.54
N ASP A 649 -19.72 -7.66 -3.51
CA ASP A 649 -20.96 -8.32 -3.10
C ASP A 649 -20.88 -8.87 -1.66
N PRO A 650 -22.02 -9.19 -1.00
CA PRO A 650 -22.02 -9.92 0.26
C PRO A 650 -21.34 -11.30 0.15
N PRO A 651 -20.67 -11.79 1.21
CA PRO A 651 -20.64 -11.23 2.56
C PRO A 651 -19.57 -10.15 2.80
N LYS A 652 -18.53 -10.05 1.96
CA LYS A 652 -17.41 -9.09 2.14
C LYS A 652 -17.92 -7.65 2.21
N HIS A 653 -18.82 -7.27 1.29
CA HIS A 653 -19.49 -5.98 1.33
C HIS A 653 -20.19 -5.73 2.68
N SER A 654 -20.97 -6.71 3.17
CA SER A 654 -21.75 -6.56 4.41
C SER A 654 -20.86 -6.39 5.64
N GLN A 655 -19.73 -7.09 5.70
CA GLN A 655 -18.75 -6.99 6.79
C GLN A 655 -18.09 -5.61 6.81
N LEU A 656 -17.51 -5.17 5.70
CA LEU A 656 -16.87 -3.85 5.60
C LEU A 656 -17.87 -2.72 5.84
N ARG A 657 -19.06 -2.82 5.26
CA ARG A 657 -20.12 -1.82 5.45
C ARG A 657 -20.54 -1.69 6.91
N ARG A 658 -20.58 -2.79 7.68
CA ARG A 658 -20.92 -2.77 9.11
C ARG A 658 -19.92 -1.94 9.91
N ILE A 659 -18.61 -2.13 9.68
CA ILE A 659 -17.54 -1.36 10.33
C ILE A 659 -17.69 0.12 10.00
N ILE A 660 -17.80 0.42 8.71
CA ILE A 660 -17.85 1.78 8.18
C ILE A 660 -19.10 2.55 8.66
N SER A 661 -20.25 1.88 8.76
CA SER A 661 -21.54 2.54 9.04
C SER A 661 -21.63 3.23 10.39
N ARG A 662 -20.73 2.90 11.33
CA ARG A 662 -20.68 3.48 12.68
C ARG A 662 -20.44 4.99 12.67
N GLY A 663 -19.66 5.48 11.70
CA GLY A 663 -19.40 6.91 11.49
C GLY A 663 -20.55 7.72 10.91
N PHE A 664 -21.56 7.05 10.34
CA PHE A 664 -22.64 7.68 9.59
C PHE A 664 -24.00 7.45 10.26
N THR A 665 -24.00 7.11 11.55
CA THR A 665 -25.24 7.02 12.33
C THR A 665 -25.93 8.39 12.39
N PRO A 666 -27.27 8.44 12.53
CA PRO A 666 -27.99 9.71 12.65
C PRO A 666 -27.43 10.63 13.75
N ARG A 667 -26.97 10.05 14.86
CA ARG A 667 -26.35 10.79 15.96
C ARG A 667 -25.00 11.41 15.59
N ALA A 668 -24.13 10.66 14.90
CA ALA A 668 -22.82 11.16 14.46
C ALA A 668 -22.99 12.31 13.43
N VAL A 669 -23.92 12.16 12.49
CA VAL A 669 -24.23 13.21 11.51
C VAL A 669 -24.78 14.47 12.18
N GLU A 670 -25.71 14.32 13.11
CA GLU A 670 -26.32 15.47 13.80
C GLU A 670 -25.31 16.25 14.66
N ALA A 671 -24.28 15.58 15.21
CA ALA A 671 -23.21 16.25 15.94
C ALA A 671 -22.42 17.27 15.10
N LEU A 672 -22.38 17.09 13.77
CA LEU A 672 -21.69 18.00 12.85
C LEU A 672 -22.50 19.27 12.51
N ARG A 673 -23.79 19.34 12.86
CA ARG A 673 -24.70 20.41 12.41
C ARG A 673 -24.17 21.81 12.72
N GLY A 674 -23.71 22.04 13.95
CA GLY A 674 -23.25 23.37 14.38
C GLY A 674 -22.08 23.86 13.52
N ALA A 675 -21.02 23.05 13.42
CA ALA A 675 -19.84 23.38 12.63
C ALA A 675 -20.15 23.55 11.13
N LEU A 676 -21.01 22.70 10.57
CA LEU A 676 -21.39 22.81 9.15
C LEU A 676 -22.29 24.01 8.87
N ALA A 677 -23.14 24.43 9.82
CA ALA A 677 -23.97 25.62 9.69
C ALA A 677 -23.09 26.88 9.62
N ASP A 678 -22.12 27.01 10.54
CA ASP A 678 -21.17 28.12 10.56
C ASP A 678 -20.37 28.19 9.25
N ARG A 679 -19.93 27.04 8.73
CA ARG A 679 -19.19 26.94 7.46
C ARG A 679 -20.07 27.31 6.27
N ALA A 680 -21.30 26.83 6.20
CA ALA A 680 -22.25 27.17 5.14
C ALA A 680 -22.47 28.68 5.06
N GLU A 681 -22.67 29.33 6.21
CA GLU A 681 -22.79 30.79 6.30
C GLU A 681 -21.52 31.50 5.84
N ALA A 682 -20.34 31.05 6.29
CA ALA A 682 -19.06 31.65 5.91
C ALA A 682 -18.79 31.56 4.40
N ILE A 683 -19.06 30.40 3.79
CA ILE A 683 -18.94 30.16 2.34
C ILE A 683 -19.81 31.15 1.57
N VAL A 684 -21.09 31.24 1.93
CA VAL A 684 -22.04 32.11 1.23
C VAL A 684 -21.69 33.59 1.42
N ARG A 685 -21.24 34.00 2.62
CA ARG A 685 -20.80 35.38 2.87
C ARG A 685 -19.56 35.74 2.05
N ALA A 686 -18.58 34.83 1.95
CA ALA A 686 -17.39 35.03 1.14
C ALA A 686 -17.74 35.14 -0.36
N ALA A 687 -18.63 34.27 -0.85
CA ALA A 687 -19.16 34.35 -2.21
C ALA A 687 -19.85 35.68 -2.46
N ARG A 688 -20.78 36.11 -1.58
CA ARG A 688 -21.47 37.40 -1.70
C ARG A 688 -20.51 38.59 -1.75
N ALA A 689 -19.45 38.58 -0.93
CA ALA A 689 -18.45 39.65 -0.90
C ALA A 689 -17.69 39.80 -2.23
N SER A 690 -17.58 38.74 -3.04
CA SER A 690 -16.98 38.80 -4.38
C SER A 690 -17.87 39.49 -5.43
N GLY A 691 -19.19 39.61 -5.16
CA GLY A 691 -20.17 40.23 -6.04
C GLY A 691 -20.56 39.41 -7.29
N GLY A 692 -20.01 38.21 -7.45
CA GLY A 692 -20.31 37.27 -8.54
C GLY A 692 -19.10 36.45 -8.96
N GLY A 693 -19.34 35.33 -9.65
CA GLY A 693 -18.28 34.41 -10.07
C GLY A 693 -18.86 33.05 -10.43
N ASP A 694 -18.06 32.01 -10.22
CA ASP A 694 -18.47 30.62 -10.47
C ASP A 694 -19.14 30.02 -9.23
N PHE A 695 -20.43 29.69 -9.33
CA PHE A 695 -21.20 29.09 -8.24
C PHE A 695 -20.64 27.73 -7.81
N VAL A 696 -20.13 26.95 -8.75
CA VAL A 696 -19.63 25.60 -8.50
C VAL A 696 -18.39 25.67 -7.62
N ASP A 697 -17.45 26.54 -7.97
CA ASP A 697 -16.18 26.68 -7.28
C ASP A 697 -16.29 27.42 -5.95
N GLN A 698 -17.12 28.47 -5.89
CA GLN A 698 -17.19 29.35 -4.73
C GLN A 698 -18.21 28.89 -3.69
N VAL A 699 -19.18 28.04 -4.05
CA VAL A 699 -20.28 27.63 -3.17
C VAL A 699 -20.47 26.12 -3.16
N ALA A 700 -20.80 25.52 -4.30
CA ALA A 700 -21.34 24.16 -4.34
C ALA A 700 -20.36 23.09 -3.85
N ARG A 701 -19.07 23.25 -4.13
CA ARG A 701 -18.03 22.27 -3.72
C ARG A 701 -17.51 22.48 -2.30
N GLU A 702 -17.63 23.67 -1.73
CA GLU A 702 -16.93 24.01 -0.47
C GLU A 702 -17.49 23.27 0.74
N LEU A 703 -18.82 23.24 0.92
CA LEU A 703 -19.41 22.61 2.10
C LEU A 703 -19.17 21.08 2.14
N PRO A 704 -19.33 20.34 1.02
CA PRO A 704 -18.96 18.92 0.96
C PRO A 704 -17.50 18.65 1.31
N LEU A 705 -16.57 19.43 0.77
CA LEU A 705 -15.15 19.27 1.05
C LEU A 705 -14.81 19.51 2.52
N GLN A 706 -15.39 20.55 3.12
CA GLN A 706 -15.16 20.84 4.53
C GLN A 706 -15.81 19.79 5.44
N ALA A 707 -16.98 19.25 5.06
CA ALA A 707 -17.65 18.18 5.80
C ALA A 707 -16.88 16.85 5.77
N ILE A 708 -16.36 16.46 4.61
CA ILE A 708 -15.45 15.31 4.45
C ILE A 708 -14.22 15.51 5.32
N ALA A 709 -13.58 16.68 5.24
CA ALA A 709 -12.36 16.93 5.99
C ALA A 709 -12.59 16.86 7.51
N GLU A 710 -13.70 17.39 8.00
CA GLU A 710 -14.11 17.33 9.40
C GLU A 710 -14.38 15.89 9.84
N LEU A 711 -15.17 15.14 9.06
CA LEU A 711 -15.54 13.77 9.41
C LEU A 711 -14.32 12.83 9.47
N PHE A 712 -13.33 13.04 8.60
CA PHE A 712 -12.14 12.18 8.48
C PHE A 712 -10.92 12.67 9.27
N GLY A 713 -11.02 13.80 9.98
CA GLY A 713 -9.87 14.37 10.68
C GLY A 713 -8.73 14.77 9.73
N VAL A 714 -9.06 15.04 8.46
CA VAL A 714 -8.15 15.58 7.45
C VAL A 714 -7.93 17.07 7.78
N PRO A 715 -6.67 17.56 7.81
CA PRO A 715 -6.42 18.99 7.94
C PRO A 715 -7.19 19.79 6.88
N GLN A 716 -7.96 20.79 7.32
CA GLN A 716 -8.79 21.60 6.41
C GLN A 716 -7.97 22.27 5.29
N ALA A 717 -6.65 22.47 5.46
CA ALA A 717 -5.75 22.97 4.43
C ALA A 717 -5.57 22.00 3.24
N ASP A 718 -5.71 20.69 3.46
CA ASP A 718 -5.49 19.66 2.44
C ASP A 718 -6.74 19.36 1.60
N ARG A 719 -7.90 19.92 1.95
CA ARG A 719 -9.20 19.58 1.34
C ARG A 719 -9.24 19.77 -0.18
N HIS A 720 -8.57 20.80 -0.69
CA HIS A 720 -8.49 21.08 -2.13
C HIS A 720 -7.65 20.05 -2.87
N ARG A 721 -6.61 19.50 -2.22
CA ARG A 721 -5.78 18.45 -2.81
C ARG A 721 -6.57 17.15 -2.99
N LEU A 722 -7.37 16.77 -1.99
CA LEU A 722 -8.29 15.62 -2.08
C LEU A 722 -9.34 15.83 -3.20
N PHE A 723 -9.84 17.05 -3.34
CA PHE A 723 -10.78 17.43 -4.40
C PHE A 723 -10.17 17.29 -5.79
N ASP A 724 -8.95 17.80 -5.99
CA ASP A 724 -8.28 17.77 -7.28
C ASP A 724 -8.03 16.33 -7.73
N TRP A 725 -7.58 15.45 -6.81
CA TRP A 725 -7.44 14.03 -7.11
C TRP A 725 -8.78 13.34 -7.42
N SER A 726 -9.85 13.64 -6.67
CA SER A 726 -11.18 13.09 -6.95
C SER A 726 -11.70 13.43 -8.34
N ASN A 727 -11.53 14.69 -8.78
CA ASN A 727 -11.95 15.10 -10.14
C ASN A 727 -11.14 14.38 -11.21
N GLN A 728 -9.81 14.29 -11.05
CA GLN A 728 -8.94 13.59 -12.00
C GLN A 728 -9.31 12.11 -12.13
N MET A 729 -9.70 11.45 -11.04
CA MET A 729 -10.10 10.03 -11.05
C MET A 729 -11.43 9.77 -11.79
N LEU A 730 -12.43 10.65 -11.63
CA LEU A 730 -13.79 10.41 -12.15
C LEU A 730 -14.09 11.05 -13.50
N ASN A 731 -13.39 12.12 -13.84
CA ASN A 731 -13.72 12.97 -14.97
C ASN A 731 -12.67 12.87 -16.08
N PHE A 732 -12.07 11.69 -16.25
CA PHE A 732 -11.08 11.37 -17.29
C PHE A 732 -11.61 11.56 -18.71
N ASP A 733 -12.94 11.60 -18.90
CA ASP A 733 -13.58 11.93 -20.17
C ASP A 733 -13.60 13.44 -20.47
N ASP A 734 -13.34 14.32 -19.49
CA ASP A 734 -13.28 15.77 -19.73
C ASP A 734 -11.82 16.22 -19.89
N PRO A 735 -11.45 16.86 -21.01
CA PRO A 735 -10.06 17.23 -21.31
C PRO A 735 -9.45 18.26 -20.34
N GLU A 736 -10.26 18.85 -19.46
CA GLU A 736 -9.80 19.79 -18.43
C GLU A 736 -9.05 19.11 -17.27
N TYR A 737 -9.24 17.81 -17.06
CA TYR A 737 -8.66 17.08 -15.93
C TYR A 737 -7.46 16.20 -16.33
N GLY A 738 -6.53 16.03 -15.39
CA GLY A 738 -5.25 15.33 -15.55
C GLY A 738 -5.32 13.80 -15.49
N ASP A 739 -4.18 13.14 -15.24
CA ASP A 739 -4.04 11.68 -15.29
C ASP A 739 -4.68 10.99 -14.05
N PRO A 740 -5.71 10.12 -14.24
CA PRO A 740 -6.35 9.41 -13.13
C PRO A 740 -5.41 8.45 -12.37
N ILE A 741 -4.33 7.95 -12.99
CA ILE A 741 -3.39 7.02 -12.34
C ILE A 741 -2.58 7.75 -11.26
N GLU A 742 -2.04 8.92 -11.58
CA GLU A 742 -1.27 9.74 -10.65
C GLU A 742 -2.14 10.20 -9.46
N ALA A 743 -3.37 10.62 -9.75
CA ALA A 743 -4.34 11.00 -8.74
C ALA A 743 -4.69 9.84 -7.78
N THR A 744 -4.86 8.62 -8.30
CA THR A 744 -5.13 7.43 -7.50
C THR A 744 -3.97 7.10 -6.57
N ALA A 745 -2.74 7.13 -7.08
CA ALA A 745 -1.54 6.87 -6.27
C ALA A 745 -1.35 7.94 -5.19
N GLY A 746 -1.57 9.21 -5.51
CA GLY A 746 -1.50 10.32 -4.56
C GLY A 746 -2.52 10.21 -3.42
N LEU A 747 -3.77 9.87 -3.76
CA LEU A 747 -4.85 9.68 -2.79
C LEU A 747 -4.62 8.47 -1.88
N LEU A 748 -4.15 7.33 -2.42
CA LEU A 748 -3.79 6.15 -1.63
C LEU A 748 -2.63 6.42 -0.67
N GLY A 749 -1.59 7.10 -1.15
CA GLY A 749 -0.45 7.51 -0.31
C GLY A 749 -0.89 8.40 0.85
N TYR A 750 -1.76 9.38 0.58
CA TYR A 750 -2.32 10.25 1.60
C TYR A 750 -3.20 9.50 2.61
N ALA A 751 -4.09 8.65 2.11
CA ALA A 751 -4.97 7.83 2.93
C ALA A 751 -4.15 6.92 3.87
N TRP A 752 -3.15 6.23 3.33
CA TRP A 752 -2.29 5.36 4.14
C TRP A 752 -1.57 6.14 5.24
N GLN A 753 -1.03 7.32 4.91
CA GLN A 753 -0.39 8.20 5.89
C GLN A 753 -1.35 8.66 6.99
N LEU A 754 -2.59 9.02 6.65
CA LEU A 754 -3.62 9.42 7.60
C LEU A 754 -4.00 8.25 8.53
N ALA A 755 -4.11 7.04 7.98
CA ALA A 755 -4.38 5.80 8.74
C ALA A 755 -3.29 5.53 9.79
N GLU A 756 -2.02 5.53 9.36
CA GLU A 756 -0.88 5.25 10.24
C GLU A 756 -0.74 6.33 11.31
N THR A 757 -1.02 7.59 10.97
CA THR A 757 -1.02 8.70 11.94
C THR A 757 -2.07 8.46 13.03
N ARG A 758 -3.30 8.12 12.65
CA ARG A 758 -4.43 7.93 13.58
C ARG A 758 -4.37 6.63 14.36
N ARG A 759 -3.63 5.61 13.90
CA ARG A 759 -3.32 4.41 14.69
C ARG A 759 -2.35 4.69 15.85
N LEU A 760 -1.43 5.62 15.63
CA LEU A 760 -0.41 5.98 16.61
C LEU A 760 -0.89 7.07 17.58
N ASP A 761 -1.72 7.99 17.10
CA ASP A 761 -2.32 9.08 17.88
C ASP A 761 -3.81 9.22 17.53
N PRO A 762 -4.69 8.44 18.18
CA PRO A 762 -6.11 8.47 17.88
C PRO A 762 -6.75 9.81 18.24
N GLY A 763 -7.43 10.43 17.27
CA GLY A 763 -8.27 11.61 17.45
C GLY A 763 -9.75 11.26 17.66
N ASP A 764 -10.59 12.28 17.86
CA ASP A 764 -12.06 12.16 17.90
C ASP A 764 -12.64 12.28 16.49
N ASP A 765 -12.22 11.41 15.58
CA ASP A 765 -12.65 11.39 14.18
C ASP A 765 -12.97 9.97 13.67
N LEU A 766 -13.62 9.90 12.50
CA LEU A 766 -14.03 8.63 11.92
C LEU A 766 -12.82 7.78 11.50
N VAL A 767 -11.71 8.39 11.11
CA VAL A 767 -10.52 7.63 10.70
C VAL A 767 -9.97 6.86 11.89
N SER A 768 -9.79 7.50 13.04
CA SER A 768 -9.40 6.83 14.28
C SER A 768 -10.32 5.66 14.60
N THR A 769 -11.64 5.88 14.54
CA THR A 769 -12.63 4.82 14.81
C THR A 769 -12.50 3.62 13.86
N LEU A 770 -12.06 3.82 12.62
CA LEU A 770 -11.99 2.77 11.59
C LEU A 770 -10.65 2.04 11.55
N VAL A 771 -9.57 2.66 12.03
CA VAL A 771 -8.21 2.09 11.98
C VAL A 771 -7.75 1.51 13.32
N THR A 772 -8.44 1.81 14.41
CA THR A 772 -8.22 1.21 15.74
C THR A 772 -9.19 0.05 15.98
N ALA A 773 -8.68 -1.09 16.44
CA ALA A 773 -9.49 -2.27 16.75
C ALA A 773 -10.49 -1.98 17.88
N ASP A 774 -11.74 -2.40 17.69
CA ASP A 774 -12.78 -2.31 18.72
C ASP A 774 -12.70 -3.47 19.74
N ILE A 775 -13.70 -3.54 20.63
CA ILE A 775 -13.83 -4.57 21.68
C ILE A 775 -13.91 -5.99 21.10
N ASP A 776 -14.36 -6.14 19.85
CA ASP A 776 -14.47 -7.42 19.14
C ASP A 776 -13.25 -7.68 18.22
N GLY A 777 -12.28 -6.75 18.18
CA GLY A 777 -11.02 -6.88 17.44
C GLY A 777 -11.09 -6.52 15.96
N GLU A 778 -12.19 -5.94 15.48
CA GLU A 778 -12.37 -5.58 14.07
C GLU A 778 -11.82 -4.16 13.78
N ALA A 779 -10.96 -4.03 12.77
CA ALA A 779 -10.47 -2.75 12.22
C ALA A 779 -10.19 -2.90 10.72
N LEU A 780 -10.22 -1.79 9.98
CA LEU A 780 -9.76 -1.79 8.59
C LEU A 780 -8.23 -1.95 8.54
N THR A 781 -7.76 -2.83 7.67
CA THR A 781 -6.34 -2.90 7.28
C THR A 781 -5.93 -1.60 6.58
N SER A 782 -4.63 -1.33 6.43
CA SER A 782 -4.17 -0.08 5.79
C SER A 782 -4.63 0.03 4.34
N ASP A 783 -4.71 -1.09 3.63
CA ASP A 783 -5.15 -1.14 2.23
C ASP A 783 -6.67 -0.95 2.12
N GLU A 784 -7.46 -1.64 2.96
CA GLU A 784 -8.91 -1.42 3.04
C GLU A 784 -9.23 0.02 3.42
N PHE A 785 -8.46 0.62 4.33
CA PHE A 785 -8.58 2.03 4.67
C PHE A 785 -8.22 2.94 3.48
N GLY A 786 -7.15 2.63 2.75
CA GLY A 786 -6.75 3.36 1.54
C GLY A 786 -7.86 3.41 0.48
N PHE A 787 -8.40 2.25 0.10
CA PHE A 787 -9.52 2.16 -0.83
C PHE A 787 -10.81 2.76 -0.27
N PHE A 788 -11.00 2.70 1.06
CA PHE A 788 -12.11 3.35 1.72
C PHE A 788 -12.04 4.88 1.63
N VAL A 789 -10.86 5.49 1.82
CA VAL A 789 -10.66 6.94 1.64
C VAL A 789 -10.89 7.36 0.19
N ILE A 790 -10.47 6.56 -0.79
CA ILE A 790 -10.83 6.80 -2.20
C ILE A 790 -12.35 6.89 -2.35
N LEU A 791 -13.06 5.85 -1.89
CA LEU A 791 -14.50 5.75 -2.04
C LEU A 791 -15.21 6.94 -1.41
N LEU A 792 -14.79 7.37 -0.22
CA LEU A 792 -15.42 8.47 0.51
C LEU A 792 -15.13 9.84 -0.08
N THR A 793 -13.89 10.06 -0.54
CA THR A 793 -13.52 11.33 -1.17
C THR A 793 -14.37 11.55 -2.43
N ILE A 794 -14.56 10.49 -3.20
CA ILE A 794 -15.43 10.47 -4.39
C ILE A 794 -16.92 10.60 -4.00
N ALA A 795 -17.42 9.68 -3.16
CA ALA A 795 -18.84 9.57 -2.86
C ALA A 795 -19.38 10.73 -2.02
N GLY A 796 -18.56 11.30 -1.13
CA GLY A 796 -18.93 12.39 -0.25
C GLY A 796 -18.98 13.75 -0.96
N ASN A 797 -18.23 13.91 -2.05
CA ASN A 797 -18.06 15.20 -2.72
C ASN A 797 -19.01 15.37 -3.92
N GLU A 798 -18.94 14.46 -4.89
CA GLU A 798 -19.61 14.66 -6.19
C GLU A 798 -21.13 14.75 -6.07
N THR A 799 -21.75 13.90 -5.26
CA THR A 799 -23.21 13.87 -5.12
C THR A 799 -23.73 15.18 -4.52
N ALA A 800 -23.11 15.66 -3.45
CA ALA A 800 -23.56 16.85 -2.73
C ALA A 800 -23.28 18.15 -3.51
N ARG A 801 -22.10 18.26 -4.15
CA ARG A 801 -21.76 19.38 -5.04
C ARG A 801 -22.77 19.51 -6.18
N ASN A 802 -22.99 18.43 -6.92
CA ASN A 802 -23.87 18.47 -8.10
C ASN A 802 -25.34 18.63 -7.70
N ALA A 803 -25.79 18.05 -6.58
CA ALA A 803 -27.12 18.32 -6.02
C ALA A 803 -27.29 19.80 -5.65
N THR A 804 -26.27 20.43 -5.06
CA THR A 804 -26.31 21.87 -4.73
C THR A 804 -26.38 22.73 -5.99
N THR A 805 -25.56 22.46 -6.99
CA THR A 805 -25.56 23.20 -8.26
C THR A 805 -26.88 23.04 -9.01
N HIS A 806 -27.34 21.80 -9.23
CA HIS A 806 -28.59 21.54 -9.93
C HIS A 806 -29.82 22.02 -9.15
N GLY A 807 -29.81 21.91 -7.82
CA GLY A 807 -30.88 22.41 -6.96
C GLY A 807 -31.02 23.92 -7.04
N MET A 808 -29.90 24.66 -7.00
CA MET A 808 -29.95 26.11 -7.17
C MET A 808 -30.38 26.51 -8.59
N LYS A 809 -29.92 25.80 -9.61
CA LYS A 809 -30.42 26.00 -10.98
C LYS A 809 -31.93 25.77 -11.07
N ALA A 810 -32.44 24.71 -10.46
CA ALA A 810 -33.87 24.41 -10.41
C ALA A 810 -34.66 25.51 -9.68
N PHE A 811 -34.17 26.03 -8.56
CA PHE A 811 -34.80 27.15 -7.87
C PHE A 811 -34.85 28.44 -8.70
N LEU A 812 -33.87 28.69 -9.57
CA LEU A 812 -33.91 29.82 -10.49
C LEU A 812 -34.90 29.59 -11.65
N ASP A 813 -35.04 28.35 -12.11
CA ASP A 813 -36.00 27.97 -13.15
C ASP A 813 -37.45 27.91 -12.61
N HIS A 814 -37.60 27.68 -11.30
CA HIS A 814 -38.86 27.58 -10.57
C HIS A 814 -38.91 28.57 -9.40
N PRO A 815 -39.03 29.89 -9.68
CA PRO A 815 -38.92 30.93 -8.65
C PRO A 815 -40.04 30.89 -7.59
N ASP A 816 -41.18 30.27 -7.89
CA ASP A 816 -42.25 29.98 -6.94
C ASP A 816 -41.78 29.00 -5.85
N GLN A 817 -41.07 27.94 -6.26
CA GLN A 817 -40.47 26.98 -5.33
C GLN A 817 -39.37 27.65 -4.49
N TRP A 818 -38.60 28.57 -5.07
CA TRP A 818 -37.60 29.34 -4.32
C TRP A 818 -38.23 30.28 -3.29
N ALA A 819 -39.32 30.96 -3.66
CA ALA A 819 -40.08 31.79 -2.74
C ALA A 819 -40.64 30.95 -1.57
N LEU A 820 -41.21 29.79 -1.87
CA LEU A 820 -41.72 28.85 -0.87
C LEU A 820 -40.61 28.33 0.05
N PHE A 821 -39.45 27.96 -0.51
CA PHE A 821 -38.30 27.53 0.30
C PHE A 821 -37.84 28.66 1.23
N LYS A 822 -37.74 29.90 0.72
CA LYS A 822 -37.41 31.12 1.48
C LYS A 822 -38.38 31.43 2.62
N GLU A 823 -39.62 30.98 2.54
CA GLU A 823 -40.61 31.15 3.60
C GLU A 823 -40.60 29.99 4.60
N THR A 824 -40.55 28.74 4.12
CA THR A 824 -40.96 27.57 4.93
C THR A 824 -39.84 26.55 5.21
N ARG A 825 -38.75 26.53 4.43
CA ARG A 825 -37.63 25.56 4.53
C ARG A 825 -38.12 24.10 4.72
N PRO A 826 -38.98 23.56 3.83
CA PRO A 826 -39.57 22.26 4.04
C PRO A 826 -38.49 21.16 3.99
N ARG A 827 -38.55 20.21 4.93
CA ARG A 827 -37.57 19.11 5.04
C ARG A 827 -37.54 18.21 3.79
N THR A 828 -38.65 18.14 3.07
CA THR A 828 -38.82 17.40 1.81
C THR A 828 -37.98 17.97 0.65
N ALA A 829 -37.51 19.21 0.75
CA ALA A 829 -36.74 19.87 -0.32
C ALA A 829 -35.44 19.13 -0.66
N ALA A 830 -34.74 18.58 0.34
CA ALA A 830 -33.47 17.91 0.11
C ALA A 830 -33.60 16.67 -0.77
N ASP A 831 -34.61 15.82 -0.52
CA ASP A 831 -34.88 14.63 -1.34
C ASP A 831 -35.36 15.00 -2.74
N GLU A 832 -36.16 16.08 -2.87
CA GLU A 832 -36.55 16.57 -4.18
C GLU A 832 -35.37 17.12 -4.98
N ILE A 833 -34.46 17.86 -4.36
CA ILE A 833 -33.24 18.36 -5.00
C ILE A 833 -32.39 17.19 -5.50
N VAL A 834 -32.21 16.13 -4.70
CA VAL A 834 -31.44 14.95 -5.12
C VAL A 834 -32.15 14.18 -6.23
N ARG A 835 -33.48 14.03 -6.18
CA ARG A 835 -34.27 13.43 -7.26
C ARG A 835 -34.12 14.23 -8.57
N TRP A 836 -34.30 15.54 -8.50
CA TRP A 836 -34.22 16.43 -9.65
C TRP A 836 -32.81 16.44 -10.26
N ALA A 837 -31.80 16.64 -9.42
CA ALA A 837 -30.41 16.66 -9.86
C ALA A 837 -29.97 15.30 -10.42
N THR A 838 -30.37 14.19 -9.79
CA THR A 838 -29.84 12.84 -10.03
C THR A 838 -28.33 12.84 -10.34
N PRO A 839 -27.47 13.17 -9.36
CA PRO A 839 -26.04 13.41 -9.60
C PRO A 839 -25.28 12.23 -10.21
N VAL A 840 -25.63 11.00 -9.84
CA VAL A 840 -25.08 9.79 -10.46
C VAL A 840 -26.05 9.33 -11.55
N ILE A 841 -25.56 9.24 -12.79
CA ILE A 841 -26.38 8.92 -13.98
C ILE A 841 -26.89 7.47 -13.91
N ALA A 842 -25.96 6.54 -13.66
CA ALA A 842 -26.21 5.11 -13.62
C ALA A 842 -25.11 4.35 -12.85
N PHE A 843 -25.49 3.19 -12.33
CA PHE A 843 -24.54 2.12 -11.93
C PHE A 843 -24.86 0.85 -12.70
N GLN A 844 -23.91 -0.07 -12.75
CA GLN A 844 -24.04 -1.37 -13.42
C GLN A 844 -24.04 -2.52 -12.42
N ARG A 845 -24.70 -3.63 -12.78
CA ARG A 845 -24.50 -4.95 -12.21
C ARG A 845 -24.27 -5.98 -13.32
N THR A 846 -23.79 -7.17 -12.95
CA THR A 846 -23.65 -8.30 -13.87
C THR A 846 -24.62 -9.40 -13.48
N ALA A 847 -25.40 -9.91 -14.43
CA ALA A 847 -26.23 -11.09 -14.19
C ALA A 847 -25.34 -12.32 -13.94
N THR A 848 -25.55 -13.04 -12.85
CA THR A 848 -24.73 -14.20 -12.48
C THR A 848 -25.28 -15.51 -13.07
N GLU A 849 -26.55 -15.54 -13.41
CA GLU A 849 -27.26 -16.64 -14.05
C GLU A 849 -28.27 -16.11 -15.08
N ASP A 850 -28.72 -16.98 -15.99
CA ASP A 850 -29.78 -16.64 -16.94
C ASP A 850 -31.08 -16.30 -16.18
N THR A 851 -31.67 -15.14 -16.48
CA THR A 851 -32.86 -14.63 -15.79
C THR A 851 -33.74 -13.78 -16.70
N GLU A 852 -34.81 -13.22 -16.16
CA GLU A 852 -35.71 -12.30 -16.85
C GLU A 852 -35.86 -10.99 -16.05
N LEU A 853 -35.73 -9.86 -16.74
CA LEU A 853 -35.95 -8.53 -16.16
C LEU A 853 -36.83 -7.71 -17.11
N GLY A 854 -37.90 -7.09 -16.62
CA GLY A 854 -38.81 -6.28 -17.44
C GLY A 854 -39.39 -7.01 -18.66
N GLY A 855 -39.57 -8.34 -18.60
CA GLY A 855 -40.04 -9.16 -19.71
C GLY A 855 -38.97 -9.53 -20.75
N ARG A 856 -37.68 -9.28 -20.47
CA ARG A 856 -36.56 -9.54 -21.38
C ARG A 856 -35.63 -10.59 -20.79
N PRO A 857 -35.20 -11.59 -21.58
CA PRO A 857 -34.20 -12.54 -21.15
C PRO A 857 -32.84 -11.85 -21.01
N ILE A 858 -32.20 -12.03 -19.85
CA ILE A 858 -30.86 -11.55 -19.53
C ILE A 858 -29.97 -12.78 -19.35
N ARG A 859 -28.85 -12.85 -20.06
CA ARG A 859 -27.95 -14.00 -19.97
C ARG A 859 -26.96 -13.84 -18.82
N ALA A 860 -26.51 -14.95 -18.25
CA ALA A 860 -25.38 -14.98 -17.35
C ALA A 860 -24.17 -14.27 -17.99
N GLY A 861 -23.55 -13.34 -17.24
CA GLY A 861 -22.44 -12.50 -17.69
C GLY A 861 -22.86 -11.18 -18.35
N ASP A 862 -24.14 -10.97 -18.67
CA ASP A 862 -24.60 -9.70 -19.25
C ASP A 862 -24.50 -8.56 -18.22
N ARG A 863 -24.04 -7.40 -18.69
CA ARG A 863 -24.04 -6.15 -17.92
C ARG A 863 -25.43 -5.53 -17.95
N VAL A 864 -25.89 -5.05 -16.79
CA VAL A 864 -27.21 -4.45 -16.57
C VAL A 864 -27.01 -3.08 -15.90
N ALA A 865 -27.20 -2.01 -16.67
CA ALA A 865 -27.03 -0.64 -16.23
C ALA A 865 -28.35 -0.04 -15.71
N MET A 866 -28.36 0.30 -14.43
CA MET A 866 -29.45 0.93 -13.70
C MET A 866 -29.40 2.45 -13.87
N PHE A 867 -30.21 3.01 -14.78
CA PHE A 867 -30.24 4.45 -15.04
C PHE A 867 -31.15 5.19 -14.05
N TYR A 868 -30.56 5.69 -12.96
CA TYR A 868 -31.25 6.54 -11.98
C TYR A 868 -31.83 7.79 -12.63
N SER A 869 -31.10 8.37 -13.60
CA SER A 869 -31.51 9.54 -14.38
C SER A 869 -32.80 9.33 -15.18
N SER A 870 -33.17 8.07 -15.45
CA SER A 870 -34.48 7.71 -15.97
C SER A 870 -35.47 7.38 -14.86
N ALA A 871 -35.08 6.52 -13.92
CA ALA A 871 -35.96 5.99 -12.87
C ALA A 871 -36.52 7.07 -11.94
N ASN A 872 -35.77 8.13 -11.66
CA ASN A 872 -36.22 9.28 -10.84
C ASN A 872 -37.25 10.17 -11.54
N TYR A 873 -37.55 9.88 -12.81
CA TYR A 873 -38.53 10.55 -13.65
C TYR A 873 -39.60 9.57 -14.18
N ASP A 874 -39.72 8.39 -13.58
CA ASP A 874 -40.69 7.38 -13.97
C ASP A 874 -42.12 7.79 -13.53
N GLU A 875 -42.99 7.95 -14.52
CA GLU A 875 -44.40 8.32 -14.37
C GLU A 875 -45.22 7.28 -13.59
N THR A 876 -44.71 6.05 -13.44
CA THR A 876 -45.35 4.99 -12.65
C THR A 876 -44.98 5.06 -11.17
N ALA A 877 -43.88 5.73 -10.81
CA ALA A 877 -43.39 5.88 -9.44
C ALA A 877 -43.64 7.28 -8.87
N PHE A 878 -43.72 8.31 -9.72
CA PHE A 878 -43.92 9.70 -9.33
C PHE A 878 -45.12 10.29 -10.08
N ALA A 879 -46.00 11.00 -9.36
CA ALA A 879 -46.95 11.91 -10.00
C ALA A 879 -46.21 13.13 -10.55
N ASP A 880 -46.45 13.51 -11.80
CA ASP A 880 -45.79 14.63 -12.47
C ASP A 880 -44.26 14.66 -12.27
N PRO A 881 -43.51 13.65 -12.75
CA PRO A 881 -42.08 13.50 -12.47
C PRO A 881 -41.21 14.66 -12.94
N PHE A 882 -41.67 15.40 -13.94
CA PHE A 882 -40.97 16.54 -14.54
C PHE A 882 -41.34 17.89 -13.90
N THR A 883 -42.04 17.88 -12.75
CA THR A 883 -42.28 19.07 -11.93
C THR A 883 -41.33 19.06 -10.74
N PHE A 884 -40.59 20.15 -10.54
CA PHE A 884 -39.78 20.37 -9.34
C PHE A 884 -40.70 20.85 -8.21
N ASP A 885 -40.96 19.97 -7.24
CA ASP A 885 -41.87 20.24 -6.12
C ASP A 885 -41.18 19.93 -4.79
N ILE A 886 -40.75 20.98 -4.09
CA ILE A 886 -40.02 20.84 -2.82
C ILE A 886 -40.89 20.29 -1.68
N LEU A 887 -42.21 20.16 -1.87
CA LEU A 887 -43.14 19.54 -0.93
C LEU A 887 -43.47 18.08 -1.27
N ARG A 888 -42.86 17.51 -2.31
CA ARG A 888 -43.15 16.16 -2.77
C ARG A 888 -42.97 15.11 -1.66
N ASP A 889 -44.08 14.46 -1.32
CA ASP A 889 -44.15 13.35 -0.37
C ASP A 889 -45.31 12.39 -0.78
N PRO A 890 -45.08 11.07 -0.95
CA PRO A 890 -43.80 10.37 -0.84
C PRO A 890 -42.84 10.70 -2.00
N ASN A 891 -41.54 10.67 -1.71
CA ASN A 891 -40.48 10.85 -2.69
C ASN A 891 -39.61 9.59 -2.79
N PRO A 892 -40.04 8.52 -3.50
CA PRO A 892 -39.31 7.26 -3.55
C PRO A 892 -38.08 7.29 -4.47
N HIS A 893 -37.37 8.43 -4.56
CA HIS A 893 -36.19 8.62 -5.42
C HIS A 893 -35.08 7.60 -5.13
N LEU A 894 -34.34 7.28 -6.19
CA LEU A 894 -33.25 6.33 -6.21
C LEU A 894 -31.89 7.04 -6.31
N GLY A 895 -31.84 8.36 -6.11
CA GLY A 895 -30.59 9.14 -6.17
C GLY A 895 -29.57 8.75 -5.10
N PHE A 896 -29.99 8.02 -4.07
CA PHE A 896 -29.12 7.38 -3.07
C PHE A 896 -28.92 5.86 -3.31
N GLY A 897 -29.27 5.35 -4.48
CA GLY A 897 -29.25 3.92 -4.82
C GLY A 897 -30.62 3.25 -4.67
N GLY A 898 -30.88 2.22 -5.49
CA GLY A 898 -32.19 1.58 -5.70
C GLY A 898 -32.78 0.75 -4.54
N THR A 899 -32.41 1.04 -3.29
CA THR A 899 -32.70 0.26 -2.07
C THR A 899 -32.12 -1.15 -2.13
N GLY A 900 -31.05 -1.43 -1.39
CA GLY A 900 -30.29 -2.69 -1.42
C GLY A 900 -28.99 -2.58 -0.63
N PRO A 901 -28.06 -3.54 -0.75
CA PRO A 901 -26.79 -3.52 -0.01
C PRO A 901 -26.02 -2.21 -0.20
N HIS A 902 -26.04 -1.64 -1.42
CA HIS A 902 -25.30 -0.43 -1.78
C HIS A 902 -26.08 0.89 -1.61
N TYR A 903 -27.14 0.92 -0.81
CA TYR A 903 -27.79 2.19 -0.47
C TYR A 903 -26.77 3.19 0.09
N CYS A 904 -26.86 4.48 -0.28
CA CYS A 904 -25.86 5.48 0.06
C CYS A 904 -25.68 5.60 1.57
N LEU A 905 -24.44 5.46 2.03
CA LEU A 905 -24.13 5.57 3.46
C LEU A 905 -24.24 7.02 3.96
N GLY A 906 -23.88 7.99 3.11
CA GLY A 906 -23.89 9.42 3.42
C GLY A 906 -25.25 10.11 3.24
N ALA A 907 -26.34 9.38 3.00
CA ALA A 907 -27.63 9.99 2.62
C ALA A 907 -28.14 11.04 3.63
N ASN A 908 -28.01 10.78 4.93
CA ASN A 908 -28.41 11.74 5.97
C ASN A 908 -27.49 12.97 6.02
N LEU A 909 -26.18 12.78 5.82
CA LEU A 909 -25.21 13.87 5.78
C LEU A 909 -25.43 14.75 4.53
N ALA A 910 -25.76 14.15 3.38
CA ALA A 910 -26.11 14.89 2.17
C ALA A 910 -27.37 15.75 2.38
N ARG A 911 -28.42 15.20 2.99
CA ARG A 911 -29.64 15.97 3.33
C ARG A 911 -29.33 17.15 4.25
N LEU A 912 -28.54 16.92 5.31
CA LEU A 912 -28.11 17.97 6.23
C LEU A 912 -27.35 19.08 5.50
N GLN A 913 -26.38 18.73 4.65
CA GLN A 913 -25.61 19.71 3.90
C GLN A 913 -26.48 20.55 2.96
N LEU A 914 -27.42 19.93 2.25
CA LEU A 914 -28.37 20.64 1.39
C LEU A 914 -29.26 21.59 2.21
N GLU A 915 -29.80 21.12 3.34
CA GLU A 915 -30.59 21.95 4.27
C GLU A 915 -29.80 23.20 4.70
N LEU A 916 -28.55 23.02 5.13
CA LEU A 916 -27.70 24.10 5.63
C LEU A 916 -27.26 25.08 4.54
N ILE A 917 -26.77 24.59 3.41
CA ILE A 917 -26.26 25.47 2.34
C ILE A 917 -27.39 26.26 1.69
N PHE A 918 -28.54 25.64 1.40
CA PHE A 918 -29.68 26.37 0.85
C PHE A 918 -30.30 27.32 1.87
N GLY A 919 -30.29 26.97 3.15
CA GLY A 919 -30.64 27.89 4.24
C GLY A 919 -29.76 29.15 4.21
N ALA A 920 -28.43 28.97 4.21
CA ALA A 920 -27.48 30.08 4.15
C ALA A 920 -27.61 30.93 2.87
N ILE A 921 -27.80 30.30 1.71
CA ILE A 921 -28.05 31.00 0.44
C ILE A 921 -29.32 31.87 0.55
N ALA A 922 -30.41 31.31 1.07
CA ALA A 922 -31.68 32.00 1.23
C ALA A 922 -31.59 33.19 2.19
N ASP A 923 -30.73 33.13 3.21
CA ASP A 923 -30.60 34.18 4.22
C ASP A 923 -29.63 35.28 3.77
N VAL A 924 -28.53 34.90 3.11
CA VAL A 924 -27.42 35.82 2.81
C VAL A 924 -27.45 36.34 1.37
N MET A 925 -27.85 35.55 0.38
CA MET A 925 -27.91 35.98 -1.03
C MET A 925 -29.20 35.50 -1.73
N PRO A 926 -30.39 35.88 -1.21
CA PRO A 926 -31.70 35.41 -1.69
C PRO A 926 -32.03 35.82 -3.13
N HIS A 927 -31.28 36.76 -3.70
CA HIS A 927 -31.49 37.33 -5.04
C HIS A 927 -30.40 36.92 -6.03
N LEU A 928 -29.66 35.84 -5.73
CA LEU A 928 -28.73 35.21 -6.67
C LEU A 928 -29.38 35.06 -8.06
N ARG A 929 -28.64 35.44 -9.11
CA ARG A 929 -29.12 35.33 -10.49
C ARG A 929 -28.05 34.79 -11.44
N GLN A 930 -28.49 34.04 -12.44
CA GLN A 930 -27.66 33.56 -13.53
C GLN A 930 -27.17 34.72 -14.41
N VAL A 931 -25.89 34.68 -14.80
CA VAL A 931 -25.32 35.63 -15.79
C VAL A 931 -24.69 34.96 -17.00
N GLY A 932 -24.47 33.64 -16.95
CA GLY A 932 -24.06 32.83 -18.08
C GLY A 932 -24.66 31.43 -18.00
N GLU A 933 -24.77 30.75 -19.14
CA GLU A 933 -25.25 29.38 -19.16
C GLU A 933 -24.29 28.44 -18.40
N PRO A 934 -24.81 27.48 -17.63
CA PRO A 934 -23.98 26.46 -16.99
C PRO A 934 -23.25 25.60 -18.03
N GLN A 935 -21.98 25.32 -17.78
CA GLN A 935 -21.20 24.37 -18.59
C GLN A 935 -21.33 22.98 -17.99
N ARG A 936 -21.93 22.06 -18.75
CA ARG A 936 -22.05 20.65 -18.34
C ARG A 936 -20.69 19.96 -18.36
N LEU A 937 -20.51 19.03 -17.44
CA LEU A 937 -19.38 18.13 -17.39
C LEU A 937 -19.48 17.06 -18.48
N ARG A 938 -18.39 16.79 -19.20
CA ARG A 938 -18.31 15.66 -20.14
C ARG A 938 -18.06 14.37 -19.36
N SER A 939 -19.13 13.69 -18.95
CA SER A 939 -19.05 12.44 -18.18
C SER A 939 -20.22 11.50 -18.49
N SER A 940 -19.94 10.20 -18.60
CA SER A 940 -20.97 9.14 -18.70
C SER A 940 -21.43 8.64 -17.33
N PHE A 941 -20.85 9.15 -16.24
CA PHE A 941 -21.08 8.67 -14.88
C PHE A 941 -21.72 9.73 -13.98
N ILE A 942 -21.26 10.98 -14.07
CA ILE A 942 -21.72 12.10 -13.24
C ILE A 942 -22.55 13.09 -14.07
N ASN A 943 -23.76 13.38 -13.60
CA ASN A 943 -24.59 14.46 -14.10
C ASN A 943 -24.12 15.79 -13.46
N GLY A 944 -23.02 16.33 -14.01
CA GLY A 944 -22.32 17.46 -13.42
C GLY A 944 -22.42 18.76 -14.22
N ILE A 945 -22.27 19.86 -13.50
CA ILE A 945 -22.01 21.20 -14.06
C ILE A 945 -20.64 21.62 -13.52
N LYS A 946 -19.68 21.86 -14.42
CA LYS A 946 -18.31 22.18 -14.04
C LYS A 946 -18.09 23.68 -13.78
N HIS A 947 -18.79 24.53 -14.52
CA HIS A 947 -18.76 25.98 -14.32
C HIS A 947 -20.16 26.58 -14.41
N TRP A 948 -20.50 27.50 -13.50
CA TRP A 948 -21.77 28.23 -13.58
C TRP A 948 -21.63 29.70 -13.16
N PRO A 949 -21.57 30.62 -14.15
CA PRO A 949 -21.43 32.05 -13.87
C PRO A 949 -22.70 32.67 -13.28
N VAL A 950 -22.59 33.22 -12.06
CA VAL A 950 -23.70 33.84 -11.31
C VAL A 950 -23.31 35.18 -10.70
N ARG A 951 -24.32 35.97 -10.31
CA ARG A 951 -24.20 37.15 -9.45
C ARG A 951 -24.80 36.85 -8.10
N TYR A 952 -24.06 37.17 -7.04
CA TYR A 952 -24.50 36.99 -5.65
C TYR A 952 -25.07 38.31 -5.12
N GLU A 953 -26.39 38.40 -5.04
CA GLU A 953 -27.12 39.63 -4.67
C GLU A 953 -27.94 39.47 -3.38
#